data_AF-A0A1L8DN27-F1
#
_entry.id   AF-A0A1L8DN27-F1
#
_cell.length_a   1.000
_cell.length_b   1.000
_cell.length_c   1.000
_cell.angle_alpha   90.00
_cell.angle_beta   90.00
_cell.angle_gamma   90.00
#
_symmetry.space_group_name_H-M   'P 1'
#
loop_
_entity.id
_entity.type
_entity.pdbx_description
1 polymer ?
#
loop_
_entity_poly.entity_id
_entity_poly.type
_entity_poly.pdbx_seq_one_letter_code
_entity_poly.pdbx_strand_id
1 'polypeptide(L)'
;MFCNFPINFLTFLLTLLTLCSCDGLVKLEVTGNGCQVTEPIYNSTFNFESLQSDLGHVVNVGKDTINFNVCGMLTKSCNGTTGVGACFNTKDKQKVLGINHTLNLSNGRFHFEFSGEKCNKDANYTLSVVLQCDYTPVKDPFKVEKSSNGCAYTVMYRTKAACMPAASKALDSCSIPLNTFTTLNLYSLAMVNHIVDDRNGGTFLINICRPVLWDLDAMCPPGTGVCFVNRSESDLTKRFQNMGSIEKPTMEDGVPSVRMTSSELCPSNTTRNVSSIITFQCDKNARIEKIEFIGYQDCQYEFVWPTTAVCDTLEPCTAVDPKSGFKYDLRQLSKKPYNVTHDNHTYTFGVCSAPLAPCLESSGSCEIFPTETIGLGIVNDKLMINQTGGPYLKYTGGGMCKKNKEPWHTVIEFVCGEQKMEKGPKIIENTDCRLIIQFVTDAICQDKQISCQTTNGTFDSIIDLTPLIKYTDNYIANISTDIKGENAKSQYFINVCRPLVPQYGLSCPGGSAICQATIENGKPESEKSLGYPDVSLTMVNTASGSRAQLKYLRGSQCPADKDTQLSSQINFSCAPKVGRGNPILKAITHDCLYEFEWATNVICPTFKCEFSKKYCSIHNEQTDSDFEMSDLVKSNTKLSEMKFCELEKHQVIADYAQGSVKVFSSIKEKCGDMNIEVRLNCNGDERNSTTKDDTLCRLLVTYETPKICSMLGLEVPAASPSVTTPTSPEDPKDKTSGDDEEKTSGGMSRVGIVFIVLVVFGAIGGIGFALKDPERREKVLSLIRRKNTNVTYSRDFNDPYYSI
;
A
#
# COMPACT_ATOMS: atom_id res chain seq x y z
N MET A 1 68.81 -40.02 -9.17
CA MET A 1 70.09 -40.69 -8.83
C MET A 1 71.03 -39.61 -8.32
N PHE A 2 71.12 -39.45 -6.98
CA PHE A 2 71.83 -38.35 -6.28
C PHE A 2 71.26 -36.93 -6.57
N CYS A 3 71.36 -35.91 -5.70
CA CYS A 3 71.85 -35.86 -4.30
C CYS A 3 71.05 -34.84 -3.44
N ASN A 4 71.49 -34.59 -2.19
CA ASN A 4 70.74 -33.95 -1.11
C ASN A 4 70.58 -32.41 -1.15
N PHE A 5 69.51 -31.92 -0.49
CA PHE A 5 69.41 -30.87 0.57
C PHE A 5 70.73 -30.32 1.20
N PRO A 6 70.73 -29.17 1.98
CA PRO A 6 69.64 -28.20 2.29
C PRO A 6 70.03 -26.69 2.47
N ILE A 7 69.00 -25.84 2.72
CA ILE A 7 68.93 -24.71 3.70
C ILE A 7 69.72 -23.38 3.52
N ASN A 8 68.98 -22.28 3.70
CA ASN A 8 69.35 -20.88 4.06
C ASN A 8 70.49 -20.13 3.35
N PHE A 9 70.15 -18.94 2.84
CA PHE A 9 70.92 -17.73 3.18
C PHE A 9 70.00 -16.54 3.44
N LEU A 10 70.38 -15.72 4.44
CA LEU A 10 69.70 -14.50 4.89
C LEU A 10 70.52 -13.28 4.47
N THR A 11 69.88 -12.12 4.27
CA THR A 11 70.48 -10.85 3.81
C THR A 11 70.91 -10.89 2.33
N PHE A 12 70.89 -9.79 1.57
CA PHE A 12 70.82 -8.37 1.96
C PHE A 12 69.69 -7.64 1.21
N LEU A 13 68.97 -6.75 1.90
CA LEU A 13 67.91 -5.88 1.34
C LEU A 13 68.45 -4.44 1.27
N LEU A 14 67.81 -3.57 0.46
CA LEU A 14 68.27 -2.26 -0.04
C LEU A 14 69.27 -2.39 -1.21
N THR A 15 69.18 -1.63 -2.30
CA THR A 15 68.31 -0.47 -2.63
C THR A 15 67.91 -0.46 -4.12
N LEU A 16 67.01 0.47 -4.51
CA LEU A 16 66.50 0.73 -5.88
C LEU A 16 65.59 -0.35 -6.49
N LEU A 17 64.28 -0.18 -6.28
CA LEU A 17 63.25 -0.61 -7.22
C LEU A 17 62.07 0.38 -7.19
N THR A 18 62.25 1.52 -7.86
CA THR A 18 61.16 2.44 -8.20
C THR A 18 60.46 1.95 -9.46
N LEU A 19 59.13 1.94 -9.45
CA LEU A 19 58.26 1.71 -10.62
C LEU A 19 58.43 0.35 -11.31
N CYS A 20 57.64 -0.64 -10.87
CA CYS A 20 57.12 -1.67 -11.75
C CYS A 20 55.59 -1.66 -11.62
N SER A 21 54.90 -1.32 -12.71
CA SER A 21 53.44 -1.13 -12.73
C SER A 21 52.71 -2.45 -12.98
N CYS A 22 51.57 -2.65 -12.31
CA CYS A 22 50.58 -3.67 -12.68
C CYS A 22 49.17 -3.06 -12.61
N ASP A 23 48.27 -3.60 -13.43
CA ASP A 23 46.82 -3.34 -13.48
C ASP A 23 46.37 -1.88 -13.65
N GLY A 24 46.90 -1.24 -14.70
CA GLY A 24 46.45 0.05 -15.22
C GLY A 24 45.10 0.01 -15.93
N LEU A 25 44.04 -0.51 -15.29
CA LEU A 25 42.67 -0.31 -15.76
C LEU A 25 42.29 1.17 -15.56
N VAL A 26 42.01 1.88 -16.67
CA VAL A 26 41.55 3.27 -16.61
C VAL A 26 40.22 3.34 -15.88
N LYS A 27 40.23 4.05 -14.74
CA LYS A 27 39.05 4.39 -13.93
C LYS A 27 38.57 5.78 -14.30
N LEU A 28 37.25 5.94 -14.39
CA LEU A 28 36.60 7.23 -14.55
C LEU A 28 36.44 7.85 -13.17
N GLU A 29 37.06 9.02 -12.96
CA GLU A 29 36.88 9.85 -11.76
C GLU A 29 36.61 11.29 -12.22
N VAL A 30 35.41 11.82 -11.91
CA VAL A 30 35.00 13.18 -12.29
C VAL A 30 34.33 13.87 -11.10
N THR A 31 34.93 14.94 -10.58
CA THR A 31 34.30 15.79 -9.58
C THR A 31 33.29 16.73 -10.25
N GLY A 32 32.05 16.73 -9.76
CA GLY A 32 30.98 17.60 -10.21
C GLY A 32 31.10 19.03 -9.68
N ASN A 33 30.41 19.97 -10.32
CA ASN A 33 30.30 21.35 -9.87
C ASN A 33 29.01 21.53 -9.06
N GLY A 34 29.14 21.58 -7.73
CA GLY A 34 27.99 21.60 -6.82
C GLY A 34 27.14 20.34 -6.96
N CYS A 35 25.97 20.46 -7.58
CA CYS A 35 25.03 19.36 -7.81
C CYS A 35 24.85 18.93 -9.26
N GLN A 36 25.74 19.38 -10.15
CA GLN A 36 25.74 18.98 -11.55
C GLN A 36 27.05 18.31 -11.92
N VAL A 37 27.00 17.20 -12.67
CA VAL A 37 28.18 16.49 -13.17
C VAL A 37 27.92 16.00 -14.58
N THR A 38 28.88 16.24 -15.48
CA THR A 38 28.84 15.77 -16.87
C THR A 38 29.73 14.54 -16.98
N GLU A 39 29.16 13.42 -17.44
CA GLU A 39 29.98 12.24 -17.75
C GLU A 39 30.64 12.42 -19.13
N PRO A 40 31.90 11.97 -19.33
CA PRO A 40 32.67 12.29 -20.55
C PRO A 40 32.58 11.23 -21.66
N ILE A 41 31.81 10.15 -21.47
CA ILE A 41 31.68 9.06 -22.45
C ILE A 41 30.60 9.41 -23.49
N TYR A 42 29.47 9.93 -23.03
CA TYR A 42 28.34 10.38 -23.87
C TYR A 42 28.03 11.88 -23.70
N ASN A 43 28.89 12.63 -23.01
CA ASN A 43 28.80 14.09 -22.77
C ASN A 43 27.46 14.54 -22.16
N SER A 44 26.90 13.74 -21.26
CA SER A 44 25.58 13.97 -20.66
C SER A 44 25.68 14.52 -19.23
N THR A 45 24.91 15.57 -18.94
CA THR A 45 24.89 16.23 -17.62
C THR A 45 23.76 15.72 -16.73
N PHE A 46 24.12 15.15 -15.59
CA PHE A 46 23.21 14.82 -14.49
C PHE A 46 23.06 16.04 -13.59
N ASN A 47 21.82 16.39 -13.21
CA ASN A 47 21.52 17.45 -12.25
C ASN A 47 20.71 16.86 -11.07
N PHE A 48 21.25 17.01 -9.87
CA PHE A 48 20.70 16.46 -8.63
C PHE A 48 19.98 17.47 -7.73
N GLU A 49 19.80 18.73 -8.16
CA GLU A 49 19.08 19.78 -7.41
C GLU A 49 17.67 19.31 -6.97
N SER A 50 17.00 18.50 -7.78
CA SER A 50 15.71 17.86 -7.48
C SER A 50 15.72 16.87 -6.29
N LEU A 51 16.90 16.54 -5.74
CA LEU A 51 17.06 15.70 -4.55
C LEU A 51 17.15 16.51 -3.24
N GLN A 52 17.12 17.84 -3.30
CA GLN A 52 17.07 18.70 -2.12
C GLN A 52 15.74 18.54 -1.38
N SER A 53 15.77 18.48 -0.04
CA SER A 53 14.58 18.46 0.83
C SER A 53 14.60 19.64 1.82
N ASP A 54 13.51 20.39 1.93
CA ASP A 54 13.39 21.51 2.89
C ASP A 54 13.51 21.06 4.36
N LEU A 55 13.16 19.80 4.65
CA LEU A 55 13.25 19.20 5.98
C LEU A 55 14.52 18.32 6.14
N GLY A 56 15.30 18.16 5.06
CA GLY A 56 16.30 17.10 4.93
C GLY A 56 15.69 15.71 4.72
N HIS A 57 16.56 14.74 4.49
CA HIS A 57 16.28 13.30 4.47
C HIS A 57 16.67 12.70 5.83
N VAL A 58 15.97 11.66 6.27
CA VAL A 58 16.20 11.01 7.57
C VAL A 58 16.31 9.50 7.40
N VAL A 59 17.37 8.90 7.93
CA VAL A 59 17.60 7.44 7.89
C VAL A 59 17.93 6.89 9.28
N ASN A 60 17.42 5.69 9.57
CA ASN A 60 17.55 5.05 10.89
C ASN A 60 18.77 4.13 10.96
N VAL A 61 19.68 4.39 11.90
CA VAL A 61 20.85 3.54 12.20
C VAL A 61 20.61 2.80 13.52
N GLY A 62 19.78 1.76 13.46
CA GLY A 62 19.41 0.93 14.61
C GLY A 62 18.47 1.63 15.61
N LYS A 63 19.01 2.48 16.48
CA LYS A 63 18.26 3.31 17.45
C LYS A 63 18.55 4.81 17.33
N ASP A 64 19.55 5.16 16.53
CA ASP A 64 20.02 6.52 16.27
C ASP A 64 19.59 6.93 14.84
N THR A 65 19.68 8.21 14.47
CA THR A 65 19.29 8.68 13.12
C THR A 65 20.38 9.50 12.46
N ILE A 66 20.45 9.47 11.14
CA ILE A 66 21.19 10.46 10.34
C ILE A 66 20.17 11.33 9.62
N ASN A 67 20.27 12.64 9.81
CA ASN A 67 19.62 13.65 8.99
C ASN A 67 20.64 14.15 7.98
N PHE A 68 20.32 14.24 6.70
CA PHE A 68 21.21 14.82 5.68
C PHE A 68 20.44 15.50 4.56
N ASN A 69 21.10 16.41 3.83
CA ASN A 69 20.56 17.03 2.63
C ASN A 69 21.64 17.01 1.54
N VAL A 70 21.34 16.41 0.39
CA VAL A 70 22.12 16.62 -0.84
C VAL A 70 21.60 17.88 -1.50
N CYS A 71 22.47 18.62 -2.19
CA CYS A 71 22.14 19.89 -2.86
C CYS A 71 21.59 21.03 -1.98
N GLY A 72 21.59 20.88 -0.66
CA GLY A 72 21.20 21.92 0.28
C GLY A 72 21.79 21.73 1.67
N MET A 73 21.30 22.53 2.62
CA MET A 73 21.64 22.45 4.04
C MET A 73 20.45 21.90 4.84
N LEU A 74 20.67 21.43 6.07
CA LEU A 74 19.59 21.13 7.01
C LEU A 74 19.03 22.44 7.61
N THR A 75 17.70 22.52 7.72
CA THR A 75 16.98 23.64 8.36
C THR A 75 17.11 23.65 9.89
N LYS A 76 17.50 22.53 10.50
CA LYS A 76 17.80 22.43 11.94
C LYS A 76 19.31 22.46 12.18
N SER A 77 19.75 23.12 13.25
CA SER A 77 21.15 23.07 13.68
C SER A 77 21.54 21.68 14.20
N CYS A 78 22.82 21.37 14.07
CA CYS A 78 23.44 20.14 14.54
C CYS A 78 24.54 20.47 15.55
N ASN A 79 24.41 20.02 16.79
CA ASN A 79 25.38 20.28 17.87
C ASN A 79 25.70 21.78 18.03
N GLY A 80 24.69 22.65 17.85
CA GLY A 80 24.82 24.11 17.88
C GLY A 80 25.23 24.77 16.56
N THR A 81 25.76 24.03 15.58
CA THR A 81 26.16 24.56 14.28
C THR A 81 24.97 24.67 13.32
N THR A 82 24.78 25.82 12.70
CA THR A 82 23.77 26.08 11.64
C THR A 82 24.34 25.85 10.24
N GLY A 83 23.48 25.62 9.24
CA GLY A 83 23.91 25.45 7.84
C GLY A 83 24.64 24.13 7.56
N VAL A 84 24.37 23.10 8.36
CA VAL A 84 25.04 21.79 8.27
C VAL A 84 24.34 20.90 7.26
N GLY A 85 25.06 20.31 6.31
CA GLY A 85 24.51 19.38 5.32
C GLY A 85 24.18 17.99 5.86
N ALA A 86 24.92 17.49 6.85
CA ALA A 86 24.68 16.16 7.43
C ALA A 86 24.97 16.08 8.95
N CYS A 87 24.07 15.41 9.69
CA CYS A 87 24.06 15.33 11.15
C CYS A 87 23.64 13.94 11.65
N PHE A 88 24.40 13.36 12.57
CA PHE A 88 24.07 12.12 13.28
C PHE A 88 23.48 12.45 14.66
N ASN A 89 22.28 11.95 14.96
CA ASN A 89 21.60 12.14 16.23
C ASN A 89 21.59 10.80 16.99
N THR A 90 22.27 10.77 18.13
CA THR A 90 22.07 9.73 19.16
C THR A 90 21.14 10.26 20.24
N LYS A 91 20.64 9.38 21.13
CA LYS A 91 19.74 9.78 22.22
C LYS A 91 20.22 10.94 23.09
N ASP A 92 21.53 11.03 23.32
CA ASP A 92 22.11 11.97 24.28
C ASP A 92 22.99 13.07 23.62
N LYS A 93 23.36 12.90 22.34
CA LYS A 93 24.33 13.77 21.63
C LYS A 93 24.08 13.83 20.12
N GLN A 94 24.26 15.00 19.54
CA GLN A 94 24.38 15.20 18.09
C GLN A 94 25.86 15.22 17.66
N LYS A 95 26.11 14.87 16.39
CA LYS A 95 27.43 14.90 15.74
C LYS A 95 27.35 15.39 14.30
N VAL A 96 28.23 16.33 13.94
CA VAL A 96 28.32 16.89 12.59
C VAL A 96 29.04 15.89 11.67
N LEU A 97 28.34 15.40 10.64
CA LEU A 97 28.91 14.52 9.62
C LEU A 97 29.47 15.29 8.42
N GLY A 98 29.03 16.53 8.21
CA GLY A 98 29.65 17.47 7.28
C GLY A 98 28.79 18.71 7.02
N ILE A 99 29.44 19.83 6.72
CA ILE A 99 28.77 21.10 6.40
C ILE A 99 28.34 21.12 4.93
N ASN A 100 29.30 20.86 4.03
CA ASN A 100 29.08 20.72 2.59
C ASN A 100 29.36 19.27 2.15
N HIS A 101 28.95 18.94 0.92
CA HIS A 101 29.32 17.71 0.22
C HIS A 101 30.28 18.02 -0.94
N THR A 102 31.03 17.01 -1.40
CA THR A 102 31.59 16.97 -2.75
C THR A 102 30.87 15.90 -3.58
N LEU A 103 30.39 16.26 -4.76
CA LEU A 103 29.83 15.33 -5.74
C LEU A 103 30.97 14.76 -6.59
N ASN A 104 31.13 13.45 -6.62
CA ASN A 104 32.03 12.73 -7.51
C ASN A 104 31.27 11.67 -8.32
N LEU A 105 31.71 11.43 -9.55
CA LEU A 105 31.31 10.32 -10.40
C LEU A 105 32.52 9.37 -10.54
N SER A 106 32.39 8.16 -9.99
CA SER A 106 33.45 7.16 -9.92
C SER A 106 32.99 5.88 -10.62
N ASN A 107 33.59 5.53 -11.77
CA ASN A 107 33.21 4.39 -12.64
C ASN A 107 31.68 4.24 -12.88
N GLY A 108 30.93 5.33 -13.02
CA GLY A 108 29.48 5.29 -13.27
C GLY A 108 28.60 5.50 -12.03
N ARG A 109 29.18 5.42 -10.82
CA ARG A 109 28.45 5.61 -9.57
C ARG A 109 28.61 7.04 -9.04
N PHE A 110 27.53 7.66 -8.58
CA PHE A 110 27.54 9.00 -8.00
C PHE A 110 27.71 8.95 -6.48
N HIS A 111 28.65 9.75 -5.97
CA HIS A 111 29.06 9.84 -4.58
C HIS A 111 28.94 11.28 -4.08
N PHE A 112 28.07 11.52 -3.09
CA PHE A 112 28.06 12.76 -2.31
C PHE A 112 28.81 12.51 -1.00
N GLU A 113 30.07 12.95 -0.93
CA GLU A 113 30.94 12.75 0.22
C GLU A 113 30.88 13.95 1.18
N PHE A 114 30.54 13.68 2.44
CA PHE A 114 30.54 14.64 3.55
C PHE A 114 31.62 14.26 4.57
N SER A 115 32.35 15.26 5.09
CA SER A 115 33.34 15.09 6.15
C SER A 115 33.12 16.09 7.28
N GLY A 116 33.14 15.60 8.52
CA GLY A 116 32.63 16.30 9.69
C GLY A 116 33.64 16.41 10.85
N GLU A 117 33.14 16.40 12.08
CA GLU A 117 33.98 16.53 13.28
C GLU A 117 34.83 15.27 13.54
N LYS A 118 35.86 15.39 14.40
CA LYS A 118 36.70 14.24 14.77
C LYS A 118 35.87 13.15 15.46
N CYS A 119 35.94 11.94 14.92
CA CYS A 119 35.32 10.75 15.50
C CYS A 119 36.23 10.11 16.56
N ASN A 120 37.52 9.99 16.23
CA ASN A 120 38.57 9.54 17.13
C ASN A 120 39.86 10.36 16.88
N LYS A 121 41.04 9.86 17.26
CA LYS A 121 42.30 10.59 17.05
C LYS A 121 42.66 10.71 15.57
N ASP A 122 42.36 9.66 14.81
CA ASP A 122 42.96 9.33 13.51
C ASP A 122 41.94 9.42 12.35
N ALA A 123 40.65 9.55 12.66
CA ALA A 123 39.55 9.67 11.70
C ALA A 123 38.48 10.71 12.12
N ASN A 124 37.93 11.41 11.12
CA ASN A 124 36.71 12.21 11.24
C ASN A 124 35.47 11.31 11.10
N TYR A 125 34.30 11.84 11.47
CA TYR A 125 33.04 11.32 10.97
C TYR A 125 32.88 11.64 9.49
N THR A 126 32.38 10.69 8.71
CA THR A 126 32.05 10.88 7.29
C THR A 126 30.72 10.24 6.93
N LEU A 127 30.07 10.79 5.89
CA LEU A 127 28.88 10.23 5.27
C LEU A 127 29.08 10.21 3.75
N SER A 128 28.99 9.03 3.15
CA SER A 128 28.94 8.83 1.70
C SER A 128 27.48 8.57 1.31
N VAL A 129 26.86 9.47 0.54
CA VAL A 129 25.54 9.19 -0.06
C VAL A 129 25.76 8.75 -1.51
N VAL A 130 25.53 7.46 -1.73
CA VAL A 130 25.75 6.76 -3.00
C VAL A 130 24.42 6.70 -3.75
N LEU A 131 24.31 7.35 -4.91
CA LEU A 131 23.08 7.24 -5.70
C LEU A 131 23.06 5.94 -6.51
N GLN A 132 21.86 5.37 -6.67
CA GLN A 132 21.58 4.26 -7.58
C GLN A 132 20.43 4.65 -8.52
N CYS A 133 20.58 4.40 -9.82
CA CYS A 133 19.48 4.57 -10.78
C CYS A 133 18.32 3.62 -10.44
N ASP A 134 17.15 4.20 -10.17
CA ASP A 134 15.88 3.47 -10.03
C ASP A 134 14.77 4.27 -10.74
N TYR A 135 14.21 3.72 -11.82
CA TYR A 135 13.13 4.36 -12.57
C TYR A 135 11.76 4.27 -11.88
N THR A 136 11.66 3.64 -10.71
CA THR A 136 10.40 3.34 -10.01
C THR A 136 10.16 4.28 -8.81
N PRO A 137 8.90 4.55 -8.41
CA PRO A 137 8.61 5.30 -7.19
C PRO A 137 8.91 4.45 -5.93
N VAL A 138 10.12 4.56 -5.39
CA VAL A 138 10.55 3.77 -4.23
C VAL A 138 9.98 4.36 -2.93
N LYS A 139 9.22 3.55 -2.18
CA LYS A 139 8.57 3.94 -0.92
C LYS A 139 9.57 4.26 0.21
N ASP A 140 10.63 3.47 0.29
CA ASP A 140 11.72 3.60 1.25
C ASP A 140 13.05 3.64 0.45
N PRO A 141 13.46 4.80 -0.09
CA PRO A 141 14.53 4.89 -1.09
C PRO A 141 15.95 4.76 -0.52
N PHE A 142 16.10 4.60 0.80
CA PHE A 142 17.38 4.63 1.49
C PHE A 142 17.74 3.30 2.14
N LYS A 143 18.98 2.84 1.94
CA LYS A 143 19.61 1.78 2.75
C LYS A 143 20.89 2.33 3.37
N VAL A 144 21.04 2.23 4.69
CA VAL A 144 22.20 2.74 5.43
C VAL A 144 23.08 1.61 5.97
N GLU A 145 24.38 1.75 5.80
CA GLU A 145 25.42 0.85 6.31
C GLU A 145 26.42 1.65 7.16
N LYS A 146 27.02 0.98 8.16
CA LYS A 146 27.96 1.58 9.11
C LYS A 146 29.28 0.83 9.08
N SER A 147 30.38 1.56 8.94
CA SER A 147 31.74 1.02 8.98
C SER A 147 32.10 0.34 10.31
N SER A 148 33.05 -0.59 10.26
CA SER A 148 33.55 -1.33 11.44
C SER A 148 34.22 -0.45 12.49
N ASN A 149 34.81 0.69 12.10
CA ASN A 149 35.36 1.67 13.05
C ASN A 149 34.29 2.62 13.64
N GLY A 150 33.05 2.57 13.11
CA GLY A 150 31.91 3.34 13.57
C GLY A 150 31.90 4.82 13.22
N CYS A 151 32.88 5.31 12.46
CA CYS A 151 33.05 6.73 12.09
C CYS A 151 32.50 7.07 10.70
N ALA A 152 32.59 6.15 9.74
CA ALA A 152 32.06 6.32 8.40
C ALA A 152 30.69 5.65 8.23
N TYR A 153 29.79 6.30 7.49
CA TYR A 153 28.45 5.83 7.16
C TYR A 153 28.25 5.89 5.63
N THR A 154 27.56 4.91 5.07
CA THR A 154 27.21 4.87 3.64
C THR A 154 25.69 4.77 3.51
N VAL A 155 25.08 5.69 2.77
CA VAL A 155 23.65 5.66 2.44
C VAL A 155 23.49 5.43 0.96
N MET A 156 23.00 4.25 0.57
CA MET A 156 22.55 3.99 -0.80
C MET A 156 21.19 4.67 -0.97
N TYR A 157 21.07 5.55 -1.96
CA TYR A 157 19.86 6.32 -2.28
C TYR A 157 19.38 5.98 -3.70
N ARG A 158 18.28 5.25 -3.79
CA ARG A 158 17.63 4.91 -5.07
C ARG A 158 16.79 6.06 -5.57
N THR A 159 17.06 6.51 -6.80
CA THR A 159 16.34 7.65 -7.40
C THR A 159 16.42 7.65 -8.92
N LYS A 160 15.35 8.16 -9.55
CA LYS A 160 15.30 8.38 -11.01
C LYS A 160 16.30 9.43 -11.47
N ALA A 161 16.73 10.35 -10.60
CA ALA A 161 17.71 11.39 -10.95
C ALA A 161 19.10 10.83 -11.28
N ALA A 162 19.45 9.63 -10.79
CA ALA A 162 20.69 8.93 -11.10
C ALA A 162 20.62 8.09 -12.39
N CYS A 163 19.47 8.09 -13.07
CA CYS A 163 19.30 7.43 -14.36
C CYS A 163 19.61 8.39 -15.52
N MET A 164 19.95 7.81 -16.68
CA MET A 164 20.42 8.54 -17.86
C MET A 164 19.44 9.64 -18.32
N PRO A 165 19.84 10.94 -18.34
CA PRO A 165 18.94 12.02 -18.72
C PRO A 165 18.55 12.00 -20.21
N ALA A 166 17.31 12.43 -20.48
CA ALA A 166 16.72 12.85 -21.76
C ALA A 166 16.66 11.87 -22.96
N ALA A 167 17.59 10.93 -23.12
CA ALA A 167 17.76 10.18 -24.38
C ALA A 167 16.91 8.90 -24.52
N SER A 168 16.27 8.40 -23.46
CA SER A 168 15.40 7.22 -23.54
C SER A 168 14.32 7.21 -22.46
N LYS A 169 13.05 7.41 -22.83
CA LYS A 169 11.91 7.07 -21.97
C LYS A 169 11.93 5.55 -21.74
N ALA A 170 11.88 5.12 -20.48
CA ALA A 170 11.51 3.75 -20.16
C ALA A 170 10.07 3.47 -20.64
N LEU A 171 9.77 2.22 -21.00
CA LEU A 171 8.47 1.87 -21.57
C LEU A 171 7.38 1.92 -20.49
N ASP A 172 6.23 2.51 -20.84
CA ASP A 172 5.10 2.73 -19.90
C ASP A 172 4.42 1.42 -19.46
N SER A 173 4.70 0.33 -20.18
CA SER A 173 4.26 -1.02 -19.87
C SER A 173 5.41 -2.02 -20.06
N CYS A 174 5.53 -2.96 -19.12
CA CYS A 174 6.41 -4.12 -19.22
C CYS A 174 5.57 -5.40 -19.20
N SER A 175 4.71 -5.57 -20.21
CA SER A 175 3.76 -6.67 -20.25
C SER A 175 3.42 -7.10 -21.68
N ILE A 176 3.33 -8.40 -21.90
CA ILE A 176 3.00 -9.02 -23.19
C ILE A 176 1.48 -9.29 -23.26
N PRO A 177 0.74 -8.80 -24.27
CA PRO A 177 -0.64 -9.22 -24.49
C PRO A 177 -0.67 -10.66 -25.03
N LEU A 178 -1.21 -11.58 -24.25
CA LEU A 178 -1.44 -12.98 -24.66
C LEU A 178 -2.72 -13.13 -25.48
N ASN A 179 -3.70 -12.25 -25.23
CA ASN A 179 -4.95 -12.09 -25.98
C ASN A 179 -5.54 -10.69 -25.65
N THR A 180 -6.74 -10.40 -26.14
CA THR A 180 -7.43 -9.11 -25.95
C THR A 180 -7.74 -8.73 -24.49
N PHE A 181 -7.64 -9.66 -23.54
CA PHE A 181 -8.00 -9.46 -22.12
C PHE A 181 -6.94 -9.96 -21.13
N THR A 182 -5.86 -10.62 -21.58
CA THR A 182 -4.83 -11.21 -20.70
C THR A 182 -3.44 -10.68 -21.04
N THR A 183 -2.75 -10.15 -20.04
CA THR A 183 -1.35 -9.68 -20.17
C THR A 183 -0.43 -10.44 -19.22
N LEU A 184 0.72 -10.90 -19.72
CA LEU A 184 1.82 -11.45 -18.95
C LEU A 184 2.68 -10.30 -18.41
N ASN A 185 2.92 -10.21 -17.11
CA ASN A 185 3.63 -9.09 -16.51
C ASN A 185 5.10 -9.43 -16.20
N LEU A 186 6.03 -8.73 -16.87
CA LEU A 186 7.48 -8.95 -16.75
C LEU A 186 8.17 -7.89 -15.86
N TYR A 187 7.40 -6.97 -15.26
CA TYR A 187 7.92 -5.80 -14.55
C TYR A 187 8.93 -6.13 -13.43
N SER A 188 8.77 -7.27 -12.74
CA SER A 188 9.69 -7.74 -11.70
C SER A 188 11.13 -7.93 -12.21
N LEU A 189 11.28 -8.36 -13.46
CA LEU A 189 12.57 -8.61 -14.09
C LEU A 189 13.29 -7.30 -14.46
N ALA A 190 12.53 -6.24 -14.74
CA ALA A 190 13.04 -4.92 -15.11
C ALA A 190 13.60 -4.09 -13.94
N MET A 191 13.56 -4.61 -12.71
CA MET A 191 13.94 -3.86 -11.49
C MET A 191 15.45 -3.83 -11.22
N VAL A 192 16.25 -4.66 -11.89
CA VAL A 192 17.71 -4.74 -11.73
C VAL A 192 18.37 -5.05 -13.07
N ASN A 193 19.68 -4.78 -13.18
CA ASN A 193 20.49 -5.30 -14.29
C ASN A 193 20.85 -6.76 -14.05
N HIS A 194 20.78 -7.55 -15.10
CA HIS A 194 21.17 -8.97 -15.09
C HIS A 194 22.51 -9.13 -15.81
N ILE A 195 23.38 -9.96 -15.23
CA ILE A 195 24.78 -10.08 -15.63
C ILE A 195 25.00 -11.47 -16.21
N VAL A 196 25.44 -11.53 -17.48
CA VAL A 196 25.60 -12.77 -18.23
C VAL A 196 26.96 -12.79 -18.92
N ASP A 197 27.77 -13.79 -18.63
CA ASP A 197 29.11 -13.93 -19.19
C ASP A 197 29.05 -14.46 -20.64
N ASP A 198 29.87 -13.88 -21.54
CA ASP A 198 29.87 -14.24 -22.97
C ASP A 198 30.64 -15.55 -23.29
N ARG A 199 31.17 -16.20 -22.24
CA ARG A 199 32.06 -17.37 -22.25
C ARG A 199 33.48 -17.14 -22.80
N ASN A 200 33.82 -15.92 -23.23
CA ASN A 200 35.12 -15.52 -23.79
C ASN A 200 35.86 -14.45 -22.97
N GLY A 201 35.22 -13.85 -21.96
CA GLY A 201 35.80 -12.86 -21.03
C GLY A 201 35.10 -11.50 -21.04
N GLY A 202 34.17 -11.29 -21.96
CA GLY A 202 33.22 -10.18 -21.93
C GLY A 202 32.01 -10.47 -21.03
N THR A 203 31.18 -9.44 -20.82
CA THR A 203 29.96 -9.57 -20.00
C THR A 203 28.82 -8.78 -20.62
N PHE A 204 27.66 -9.39 -20.78
CA PHE A 204 26.41 -8.67 -21.09
C PHE A 204 25.77 -8.13 -19.80
N LEU A 205 25.36 -6.87 -19.84
CA LEU A 205 24.45 -6.25 -18.89
C LEU A 205 23.09 -6.12 -19.57
N ILE A 206 22.06 -6.74 -19.00
CA ILE A 206 20.74 -6.88 -19.60
C ILE A 206 19.67 -6.28 -18.70
N ASN A 207 18.79 -5.47 -19.28
CA ASN A 207 17.53 -5.02 -18.68
C ASN A 207 16.43 -5.02 -19.75
N ILE A 208 15.17 -5.20 -19.34
CA ILE A 208 14.00 -5.27 -20.24
C ILE A 208 13.00 -4.17 -19.90
N CYS A 209 12.32 -3.63 -20.90
CA CYS A 209 11.37 -2.50 -20.77
C CYS A 209 11.95 -1.18 -20.23
N ARG A 210 13.18 -1.19 -19.72
CA ARG A 210 13.95 -0.06 -19.20
C ARG A 210 15.37 -0.16 -19.74
N PRO A 211 16.08 0.97 -19.93
CA PRO A 211 17.51 0.93 -20.22
C PRO A 211 18.27 0.24 -19.08
N VAL A 212 19.44 -0.31 -19.39
CA VAL A 212 20.40 -0.76 -18.37
C VAL A 212 20.57 0.34 -17.32
N LEU A 213 20.36 0.01 -16.05
CA LEU A 213 20.43 0.95 -14.93
C LEU A 213 21.86 1.44 -14.80
N TRP A 214 22.04 2.76 -14.81
CA TRP A 214 23.36 3.38 -14.69
C TRP A 214 23.87 3.24 -13.24
N ASP A 215 24.99 2.55 -13.07
CA ASP A 215 25.69 2.30 -11.79
C ASP A 215 27.17 1.94 -12.08
N LEU A 216 27.92 1.56 -11.04
CA LEU A 216 29.30 1.08 -11.09
C LEU A 216 29.53 0.04 -12.19
N ASP A 217 30.46 0.35 -13.11
CA ASP A 217 30.84 -0.44 -14.28
C ASP A 217 29.63 -0.84 -15.19
N ALA A 218 28.56 -0.04 -15.17
CA ALA A 218 27.35 -0.18 -16.00
C ALA A 218 27.05 1.11 -16.81
N MET A 219 28.11 1.75 -17.31
CA MET A 219 28.06 3.02 -18.06
C MET A 219 27.68 2.80 -19.54
N CYS A 220 26.51 2.21 -19.79
CA CYS A 220 26.08 1.79 -21.12
C CYS A 220 25.50 2.95 -21.96
N PRO A 221 25.54 2.87 -23.32
CA PRO A 221 25.00 3.90 -24.18
C PRO A 221 23.50 4.17 -23.91
N PRO A 222 23.01 5.42 -24.00
CA PRO A 222 21.61 5.73 -23.68
C PRO A 222 20.62 4.92 -24.52
N GLY A 223 19.53 4.46 -23.90
CA GLY A 223 18.53 3.60 -24.56
C GLY A 223 18.93 2.13 -24.76
N THR A 224 20.14 1.71 -24.37
CA THR A 224 20.56 0.30 -24.46
C THR A 224 19.80 -0.59 -23.47
N GLY A 225 19.22 -1.70 -23.93
CA GLY A 225 18.64 -2.76 -23.11
C GLY A 225 19.56 -3.98 -22.96
N VAL A 226 20.31 -4.34 -24.02
CA VAL A 226 21.40 -5.33 -23.99
C VAL A 226 22.73 -4.64 -24.30
N CYS A 227 23.56 -4.50 -23.28
CA CYS A 227 24.86 -3.82 -23.34
C CYS A 227 25.99 -4.84 -23.22
N PHE A 228 26.96 -4.82 -24.13
CA PHE A 228 28.16 -5.65 -24.03
C PHE A 228 29.31 -4.86 -23.39
N VAL A 229 29.99 -5.49 -22.43
CA VAL A 229 31.09 -4.91 -21.65
C VAL A 229 32.37 -5.69 -21.91
N ASN A 230 33.26 -5.11 -22.72
CA ASN A 230 34.59 -5.68 -22.98
C ASN A 230 35.55 -5.25 -21.86
N ARG A 231 35.69 -6.09 -20.83
CA ARG A 231 36.55 -5.81 -19.66
C ARG A 231 38.05 -5.65 -20.01
N SER A 232 38.49 -6.19 -21.15
CA SER A 232 39.87 -6.06 -21.65
C SER A 232 40.12 -4.75 -22.40
N GLU A 233 39.08 -4.01 -22.79
CA GLU A 233 39.24 -2.71 -23.44
C GLU A 233 39.58 -1.62 -22.41
N SER A 234 40.69 -0.94 -22.65
CA SER A 234 41.19 0.20 -21.88
C SER A 234 40.39 1.48 -22.11
N ASP A 235 39.88 1.68 -23.33
CA ASP A 235 39.12 2.86 -23.75
C ASP A 235 37.66 2.78 -23.31
N LEU A 236 37.27 3.63 -22.36
CA LEU A 236 35.91 3.71 -21.82
C LEU A 236 34.84 3.95 -22.91
N THR A 237 35.19 4.62 -24.03
CA THR A 237 34.25 4.88 -25.14
C THR A 237 33.97 3.64 -25.99
N LYS A 238 34.83 2.62 -25.90
CA LYS A 238 34.70 1.33 -26.62
C LYS A 238 34.40 0.15 -25.70
N ARG A 239 34.57 0.32 -24.37
CA ARG A 239 34.30 -0.69 -23.34
C ARG A 239 32.82 -1.09 -23.28
N PHE A 240 31.90 -0.16 -23.52
CA PHE A 240 30.45 -0.35 -23.43
C PHE A 240 29.78 -0.20 -24.80
N GLN A 241 29.17 -1.28 -25.30
CA GLN A 241 28.69 -1.39 -26.69
C GLN A 241 27.20 -1.75 -26.71
N ASN A 242 26.44 -1.26 -27.70
CA ASN A 242 25.01 -1.49 -27.78
C ASN A 242 24.71 -2.74 -28.63
N MET A 243 24.23 -3.81 -27.99
CA MET A 243 23.81 -5.05 -28.69
C MET A 243 22.29 -5.17 -28.82
N GLY A 244 21.54 -4.15 -28.38
CA GLY A 244 20.10 -4.05 -28.50
C GLY A 244 19.53 -2.87 -27.70
N SER A 245 18.93 -1.90 -28.38
CA SER A 245 18.16 -0.83 -27.74
C SER A 245 16.82 -1.33 -27.21
N ILE A 246 16.28 -0.66 -26.18
CA ILE A 246 15.06 -1.08 -25.49
C ILE A 246 13.86 -1.22 -26.44
N GLU A 247 13.19 -2.37 -26.35
CA GLU A 247 11.99 -2.66 -27.14
C GLU A 247 10.88 -3.30 -26.32
N LYS A 248 9.66 -3.27 -26.85
CA LYS A 248 8.48 -3.86 -26.18
C LYS A 248 8.54 -5.39 -26.26
N PRO A 249 8.26 -6.10 -25.15
CA PRO A 249 8.14 -7.56 -25.19
C PRO A 249 6.85 -7.98 -25.91
N THR A 250 6.89 -9.09 -26.62
CA THR A 250 5.84 -9.58 -27.52
C THR A 250 5.66 -11.11 -27.42
N MET A 251 4.70 -11.66 -28.15
CA MET A 251 4.65 -13.09 -28.47
C MET A 251 5.24 -13.28 -29.87
N GLU A 252 6.37 -13.98 -29.98
CA GLU A 252 6.90 -14.47 -31.26
C GLU A 252 6.61 -15.97 -31.35
N ASP A 253 5.91 -16.41 -32.40
CA ASP A 253 5.54 -17.82 -32.67
C ASP A 253 4.92 -18.59 -31.49
N GLY A 254 4.18 -17.88 -30.63
CA GLY A 254 3.52 -18.45 -29.45
C GLY A 254 4.39 -18.53 -28.20
N VAL A 255 5.62 -18.00 -28.24
CA VAL A 255 6.56 -17.92 -27.13
C VAL A 255 6.70 -16.45 -26.67
N PRO A 256 6.67 -16.15 -25.36
CA PRO A 256 6.95 -14.80 -24.87
C PRO A 256 8.43 -14.46 -25.07
N SER A 257 8.71 -13.36 -25.75
CA SER A 257 10.08 -12.90 -26.03
C SER A 257 10.20 -11.37 -26.02
N VAL A 258 11.42 -10.86 -26.11
CA VAL A 258 11.69 -9.47 -26.51
C VAL A 258 12.88 -9.43 -27.46
N ARG A 259 12.71 -8.74 -28.59
CA ARG A 259 13.71 -8.57 -29.64
C ARG A 259 14.17 -7.12 -29.66
N MET A 260 15.42 -6.90 -29.28
CA MET A 260 16.07 -5.59 -29.17
C MET A 260 17.04 -5.39 -30.33
N THR A 261 16.99 -4.25 -31.01
CA THR A 261 17.83 -3.98 -32.19
C THR A 261 18.83 -2.87 -31.88
N SER A 262 20.10 -3.05 -32.26
CA SER A 262 21.14 -2.04 -32.12
C SER A 262 21.11 -1.04 -33.28
N SER A 263 21.79 0.10 -33.13
CA SER A 263 22.17 0.99 -34.23
C SER A 263 23.38 0.48 -35.04
N GLU A 264 24.11 -0.53 -34.54
CA GLU A 264 25.34 -1.05 -35.15
C GLU A 264 25.04 -2.00 -36.32
N LEU A 265 25.74 -1.85 -37.45
CA LEU A 265 25.63 -2.74 -38.62
C LEU A 265 26.32 -4.08 -38.36
N CYS A 266 25.71 -5.17 -38.80
CA CYS A 266 26.24 -6.51 -38.60
C CYS A 266 27.50 -6.78 -39.46
N PRO A 267 28.62 -7.25 -38.87
CA PRO A 267 29.87 -7.49 -39.59
C PRO A 267 29.78 -8.52 -40.73
N SER A 268 28.90 -9.52 -40.62
CA SER A 268 28.71 -10.56 -41.64
C SER A 268 27.66 -10.19 -42.70
N ASN A 269 26.80 -9.19 -42.45
CA ASN A 269 25.82 -8.70 -43.41
C ASN A 269 25.46 -7.23 -43.14
N THR A 270 26.12 -6.31 -43.84
CA THR A 270 25.94 -4.86 -43.71
C THR A 270 24.56 -4.33 -44.16
N THR A 271 23.65 -5.19 -44.62
CA THR A 271 22.24 -4.83 -44.88
C THR A 271 21.33 -5.01 -43.65
N ARG A 272 21.87 -5.51 -42.52
CA ARG A 272 21.15 -5.71 -41.27
C ARG A 272 21.92 -5.09 -40.09
N ASN A 273 21.18 -4.68 -39.07
CA ASN A 273 21.75 -4.29 -37.79
C ASN A 273 21.97 -5.53 -36.90
N VAL A 274 22.86 -5.40 -35.92
CA VAL A 274 22.98 -6.35 -34.81
C VAL A 274 21.71 -6.32 -33.95
N SER A 275 21.29 -7.47 -33.44
CA SER A 275 20.14 -7.59 -32.54
C SER A 275 20.38 -8.58 -31.40
N SER A 276 19.54 -8.52 -30.38
CA SER A 276 19.47 -9.48 -29.28
C SER A 276 18.03 -9.96 -29.11
N ILE A 277 17.82 -11.27 -28.92
CA ILE A 277 16.53 -11.83 -28.49
C ILE A 277 16.66 -12.47 -27.12
N ILE A 278 15.70 -12.17 -26.25
CA ILE A 278 15.54 -12.79 -24.95
C ILE A 278 14.22 -13.56 -24.97
N THR A 279 14.31 -14.88 -24.85
CA THR A 279 13.18 -15.80 -24.83
C THR A 279 12.86 -16.19 -23.39
N PHE A 280 11.64 -15.92 -22.93
CA PHE A 280 11.25 -16.21 -21.55
C PHE A 280 10.69 -17.64 -21.44
N GLN A 281 11.27 -18.45 -20.55
CA GLN A 281 10.86 -19.82 -20.30
C GLN A 281 10.25 -19.95 -18.91
N CYS A 282 9.12 -20.65 -18.80
CA CYS A 282 8.55 -20.97 -17.51
C CYS A 282 9.39 -22.04 -16.78
N ASP A 283 9.95 -21.70 -15.62
CA ASP A 283 10.38 -22.67 -14.62
C ASP A 283 9.69 -22.39 -13.28
N LYS A 284 8.83 -23.32 -12.85
CA LYS A 284 8.07 -23.24 -11.59
C LYS A 284 8.92 -23.57 -10.35
N ASN A 285 10.15 -24.05 -10.54
CA ASN A 285 11.08 -24.46 -9.48
C ASN A 285 12.34 -23.58 -9.40
N ALA A 286 12.41 -22.51 -10.20
CA ALA A 286 13.56 -21.62 -10.30
C ALA A 286 13.90 -21.00 -8.93
N ARG A 287 14.95 -21.52 -8.27
CA ARG A 287 15.50 -20.92 -7.04
C ARG A 287 16.37 -19.70 -7.32
N ILE A 288 16.80 -19.54 -8.57
CA ILE A 288 17.60 -18.43 -9.09
C ILE A 288 17.13 -18.20 -10.53
N GLU A 289 16.45 -17.09 -10.81
CA GLU A 289 15.94 -16.76 -12.15
C GLU A 289 17.05 -16.11 -13.02
N LYS A 290 18.14 -16.86 -13.27
CA LYS A 290 19.28 -16.36 -14.05
C LYS A 290 19.01 -16.51 -15.56
N ILE A 291 19.12 -15.40 -16.29
CA ILE A 291 19.19 -15.38 -17.76
C ILE A 291 20.51 -15.97 -18.26
N GLU A 292 20.43 -16.81 -19.31
CA GLU A 292 21.55 -17.54 -19.90
C GLU A 292 21.78 -17.09 -21.35
N PHE A 293 23.05 -16.85 -21.71
CA PHE A 293 23.47 -16.62 -23.09
C PHE A 293 23.60 -17.96 -23.81
N ILE A 294 22.92 -18.11 -24.95
CA ILE A 294 22.93 -19.34 -25.76
C ILE A 294 24.07 -19.29 -26.79
N GLY A 295 24.10 -18.23 -27.60
CA GLY A 295 25.09 -18.02 -28.66
C GLY A 295 24.79 -16.80 -29.54
N TYR A 296 25.61 -16.60 -30.57
CA TYR A 296 25.43 -15.55 -31.58
C TYR A 296 25.40 -16.20 -32.98
N GLN A 297 24.33 -15.97 -33.74
CA GLN A 297 24.09 -16.50 -35.10
C GLN A 297 23.35 -15.46 -35.94
N ASP A 298 23.54 -15.42 -37.26
CA ASP A 298 22.75 -14.60 -38.20
C ASP A 298 22.46 -13.13 -37.80
N CYS A 299 23.45 -12.45 -37.21
CA CYS A 299 23.38 -11.07 -36.68
C CYS A 299 22.56 -10.90 -35.38
N GLN A 300 22.31 -11.98 -34.65
CA GLN A 300 21.48 -12.03 -33.46
C GLN A 300 22.21 -12.73 -32.29
N TYR A 301 22.25 -12.07 -31.13
CA TYR A 301 22.58 -12.70 -29.84
C TYR A 301 21.32 -13.34 -29.26
N GLU A 302 21.41 -14.60 -28.85
CA GLU A 302 20.30 -15.37 -28.28
C GLU A 302 20.47 -15.58 -26.78
N PHE A 303 19.42 -15.29 -26.02
CA PHE A 303 19.35 -15.50 -24.58
C PHE A 303 18.05 -16.23 -24.21
N VAL A 304 18.12 -17.10 -23.19
CA VAL A 304 16.95 -17.74 -22.58
C VAL A 304 16.87 -17.34 -21.12
N TRP A 305 15.66 -17.04 -20.63
CA TRP A 305 15.42 -16.63 -19.25
C TRP A 305 14.39 -17.53 -18.57
N PRO A 306 14.83 -18.53 -17.78
CA PRO A 306 13.97 -19.28 -16.88
C PRO A 306 13.45 -18.39 -15.75
N THR A 307 12.13 -18.21 -15.68
CA THR A 307 11.47 -17.34 -14.69
C THR A 307 10.06 -17.82 -14.34
N THR A 308 9.64 -17.59 -13.10
CA THR A 308 8.27 -17.77 -12.64
C THR A 308 7.32 -16.70 -13.21
N ALA A 309 7.83 -15.54 -13.64
CA ALA A 309 7.02 -14.43 -14.17
C ALA A 309 6.25 -14.79 -15.46
N VAL A 310 6.71 -15.81 -16.20
CA VAL A 310 6.02 -16.34 -17.39
C VAL A 310 5.30 -17.67 -17.15
N CYS A 311 5.29 -18.16 -15.91
CA CYS A 311 4.53 -19.34 -15.55
C CYS A 311 3.11 -19.00 -15.12
N ASP A 312 2.09 -19.53 -15.81
CA ASP A 312 0.74 -19.55 -15.25
C ASP A 312 0.74 -20.42 -13.97
N THR A 313 0.68 -19.75 -12.82
CA THR A 313 1.00 -20.29 -11.47
C THR A 313 0.09 -19.75 -10.38
N LEU A 314 -0.73 -18.76 -10.67
CA LEU A 314 -1.82 -18.36 -9.80
C LEU A 314 -2.86 -19.49 -9.80
N GLU A 315 -3.24 -19.93 -8.61
CA GLU A 315 -4.36 -20.85 -8.45
C GLU A 315 -5.65 -20.14 -8.92
N PRO A 316 -6.62 -20.84 -9.52
CA PRO A 316 -7.92 -20.29 -9.87
C PRO A 316 -8.53 -19.46 -8.73
N CYS A 317 -9.07 -18.28 -9.05
CA CYS A 317 -9.55 -17.30 -8.08
C CYS A 317 -8.48 -16.72 -7.13
N THR A 318 -7.21 -16.67 -7.54
CA THR A 318 -6.15 -15.94 -6.83
C THR A 318 -5.42 -14.95 -7.75
N ALA A 319 -4.89 -13.87 -7.17
CA ALA A 319 -4.06 -12.90 -7.87
C ALA A 319 -3.05 -12.26 -6.91
N VAL A 320 -2.00 -11.62 -7.43
CA VAL A 320 -1.03 -10.86 -6.63
C VAL A 320 -1.02 -9.42 -7.14
N ASP A 321 -1.19 -8.45 -6.25
CA ASP A 321 -0.97 -7.04 -6.58
C ASP A 321 0.53 -6.81 -6.89
N PRO A 322 0.91 -6.42 -8.12
CA PRO A 322 2.31 -6.22 -8.48
C PRO A 322 2.95 -5.00 -7.79
N LYS A 323 2.20 -4.18 -7.06
CA LYS A 323 2.71 -3.00 -6.34
C LYS A 323 3.02 -3.27 -4.86
N SER A 324 2.21 -4.06 -4.17
CA SER A 324 2.42 -4.44 -2.77
C SER A 324 2.97 -5.85 -2.55
N GLY A 325 2.85 -6.75 -3.54
CA GLY A 325 3.12 -8.18 -3.40
C GLY A 325 2.03 -8.95 -2.64
N PHE A 326 0.91 -8.32 -2.29
CA PHE A 326 -0.19 -8.96 -1.56
C PHE A 326 -0.93 -9.97 -2.45
N LYS A 327 -1.07 -11.23 -1.98
CA LYS A 327 -1.87 -12.27 -2.66
C LYS A 327 -3.34 -12.19 -2.22
N TYR A 328 -4.21 -11.84 -3.15
CA TYR A 328 -5.66 -12.02 -3.04
C TYR A 328 -6.03 -13.49 -3.25
N ASP A 329 -6.91 -14.03 -2.40
CA ASP A 329 -7.46 -15.38 -2.51
C ASP A 329 -8.97 -15.35 -2.28
N LEU A 330 -9.72 -15.47 -3.39
CA LEU A 330 -11.18 -15.37 -3.40
C LEU A 330 -11.85 -16.74 -3.54
N ARG A 331 -11.11 -17.84 -3.34
CA ARG A 331 -11.63 -19.24 -3.39
C ARG A 331 -12.63 -19.58 -2.28
N GLN A 332 -12.86 -18.67 -1.33
CA GLN A 332 -13.98 -18.76 -0.38
C GLN A 332 -15.29 -18.25 -0.99
N LEU A 333 -15.22 -17.29 -1.92
CA LEU A 333 -16.38 -16.74 -2.63
C LEU A 333 -16.86 -17.67 -3.75
N SER A 334 -15.94 -18.37 -4.42
CA SER A 334 -16.28 -19.29 -5.54
C SER A 334 -17.14 -20.50 -5.18
N LYS A 335 -17.40 -20.72 -3.88
CA LYS A 335 -18.13 -21.87 -3.32
C LYS A 335 -19.65 -21.81 -3.46
N LYS A 336 -20.22 -20.69 -3.90
CA LYS A 336 -21.67 -20.52 -4.07
C LYS A 336 -22.02 -19.48 -5.15
N PRO A 337 -23.23 -19.56 -5.74
CA PRO A 337 -23.81 -18.46 -6.49
C PRO A 337 -24.18 -17.28 -5.56
N TYR A 338 -24.34 -16.12 -6.18
CA TYR A 338 -24.81 -14.87 -5.57
C TYR A 338 -25.96 -14.31 -6.40
N ASN A 339 -27.01 -13.85 -5.72
CA ASN A 339 -28.16 -13.20 -6.35
C ASN A 339 -28.20 -11.73 -5.91
N VAL A 340 -28.47 -10.83 -6.86
CA VAL A 340 -28.69 -9.39 -6.61
C VAL A 340 -29.92 -8.95 -7.39
N THR A 341 -30.74 -8.08 -6.79
CA THR A 341 -31.92 -7.50 -7.44
C THR A 341 -31.73 -6.02 -7.69
N HIS A 342 -32.19 -5.55 -8.85
CA HIS A 342 -32.22 -4.14 -9.22
C HIS A 342 -33.37 -3.91 -10.21
N ASP A 343 -34.13 -2.82 -10.07
CA ASP A 343 -35.30 -2.49 -10.90
C ASP A 343 -36.26 -3.69 -11.15
N ASN A 344 -36.57 -4.46 -10.10
CA ASN A 344 -37.34 -5.71 -10.11
C ASN A 344 -36.77 -6.88 -10.96
N HIS A 345 -35.61 -6.72 -11.59
CA HIS A 345 -34.87 -7.79 -12.26
C HIS A 345 -33.97 -8.52 -11.27
N THR A 346 -33.75 -9.82 -11.48
CA THR A 346 -32.87 -10.65 -10.65
C THR A 346 -31.67 -11.13 -11.45
N TYR A 347 -30.47 -10.83 -10.94
CA TYR A 347 -29.20 -11.19 -11.54
C TYR A 347 -28.50 -12.23 -10.67
N THR A 348 -28.07 -13.33 -11.27
CA THR A 348 -27.34 -14.41 -10.59
C THR A 348 -25.95 -14.53 -11.20
N PHE A 349 -24.91 -14.62 -10.36
CA PHE A 349 -23.53 -14.78 -10.80
C PHE A 349 -22.71 -15.64 -9.83
N GLY A 350 -21.63 -16.22 -10.33
CA GLY A 350 -20.60 -16.89 -9.52
C GLY A 350 -19.30 -16.10 -9.52
N VAL A 351 -18.46 -16.30 -8.51
CA VAL A 351 -17.13 -15.68 -8.42
C VAL A 351 -16.09 -16.72 -8.82
N CYS A 352 -15.42 -16.55 -9.96
CA CYS A 352 -14.46 -17.54 -10.51
C CYS A 352 -15.05 -18.94 -10.77
N SER A 353 -16.36 -19.06 -10.84
CA SER A 353 -17.11 -20.30 -11.00
C SER A 353 -18.45 -20.00 -11.65
N ALA A 354 -19.03 -20.97 -12.35
CA ALA A 354 -20.38 -20.83 -12.86
C ALA A 354 -21.37 -20.98 -11.68
N PRO A 355 -22.40 -20.11 -11.56
CA PRO A 355 -23.47 -20.28 -10.58
C PRO A 355 -24.36 -21.50 -10.87
N LEU A 356 -24.25 -22.10 -12.06
CA LEU A 356 -25.13 -23.15 -12.59
C LEU A 356 -26.60 -22.68 -12.62
N ALA A 357 -27.56 -23.61 -12.60
CA ALA A 357 -28.99 -23.30 -12.66
C ALA A 357 -29.39 -22.26 -11.60
N PRO A 358 -30.09 -21.17 -11.97
CA PRO A 358 -30.87 -20.98 -13.21
C PRO A 358 -30.09 -20.46 -14.43
N CYS A 359 -28.79 -20.18 -14.32
CA CYS A 359 -27.94 -19.83 -15.46
C CYS A 359 -27.55 -21.06 -16.29
N LEU A 360 -27.10 -20.84 -17.54
CA LEU A 360 -26.47 -21.86 -18.37
C LEU A 360 -25.11 -22.27 -17.79
N GLU A 361 -24.71 -23.54 -17.98
CA GLU A 361 -23.51 -24.15 -17.35
C GLU A 361 -22.20 -23.36 -17.61
N SER A 362 -22.06 -22.74 -18.77
CA SER A 362 -20.88 -21.94 -19.14
C SER A 362 -20.96 -20.45 -18.78
N SER A 363 -22.14 -19.96 -18.39
CA SER A 363 -22.33 -18.55 -18.01
C SER A 363 -21.80 -18.31 -16.60
N GLY A 364 -20.90 -17.34 -16.41
CA GLY A 364 -20.48 -16.88 -15.07
C GLY A 364 -21.51 -15.94 -14.42
N SER A 365 -22.44 -15.41 -15.21
CA SER A 365 -23.49 -14.48 -14.79
C SER A 365 -24.70 -14.57 -15.71
N CYS A 366 -25.90 -14.34 -15.19
CA CYS A 366 -27.14 -14.26 -15.97
C CYS A 366 -28.19 -13.33 -15.34
N GLU A 367 -29.10 -12.83 -16.19
CA GLU A 367 -30.35 -12.17 -15.81
C GLU A 367 -31.52 -13.15 -15.93
N ILE A 368 -32.37 -13.22 -14.91
CA ILE A 368 -33.48 -14.17 -14.81
C ILE A 368 -34.80 -13.46 -15.09
N PHE A 369 -35.52 -13.91 -16.11
CA PHE A 369 -36.90 -13.53 -16.39
C PHE A 369 -37.84 -14.70 -16.04
N PRO A 370 -39.17 -14.48 -15.92
CA PRO A 370 -40.13 -15.54 -15.59
C PRO A 370 -40.20 -16.70 -16.60
N THR A 371 -39.67 -16.52 -17.82
CA THR A 371 -39.75 -17.49 -18.94
C THR A 371 -38.43 -17.73 -19.68
N GLU A 372 -37.41 -16.90 -19.47
CA GLU A 372 -36.10 -17.02 -20.14
C GLU A 372 -34.96 -16.59 -19.20
N THR A 373 -33.74 -17.10 -19.44
CA THR A 373 -32.52 -16.65 -18.74
C THR A 373 -31.53 -16.12 -19.77
N ILE A 374 -31.07 -14.87 -19.60
CA ILE A 374 -30.08 -14.26 -20.49
C ILE A 374 -28.70 -14.35 -19.84
N GLY A 375 -27.79 -15.12 -20.42
CA GLY A 375 -26.39 -15.18 -19.95
C GLY A 375 -25.68 -13.84 -20.21
N LEU A 376 -25.04 -13.27 -19.18
CA LEU A 376 -24.39 -11.96 -19.23
C LEU A 376 -22.85 -12.04 -19.37
N GLY A 377 -22.32 -13.23 -19.61
CA GLY A 377 -20.90 -13.47 -19.86
C GLY A 377 -20.48 -14.89 -19.49
N ILE A 378 -19.55 -15.46 -20.24
CA ILE A 378 -18.93 -16.77 -19.99
C ILE A 378 -18.03 -16.68 -18.75
N VAL A 379 -18.05 -17.71 -17.92
CA VAL A 379 -17.25 -17.78 -16.69
C VAL A 379 -15.74 -17.66 -16.96
N ASN A 380 -15.05 -16.97 -16.06
CA ASN A 380 -13.59 -16.81 -16.04
C ASN A 380 -13.12 -16.96 -14.59
N ASP A 381 -12.06 -17.73 -14.33
CA ASP A 381 -11.49 -17.95 -13.00
C ASP A 381 -10.21 -17.13 -12.73
N LYS A 382 -9.69 -16.45 -13.77
CA LYS A 382 -8.49 -15.63 -13.71
C LYS A 382 -8.82 -14.22 -13.21
N LEU A 383 -8.51 -13.97 -11.93
CA LEU A 383 -8.54 -12.62 -11.35
C LEU A 383 -7.52 -11.73 -12.07
N MET A 384 -7.96 -10.54 -12.46
CA MET A 384 -7.13 -9.48 -13.00
C MET A 384 -6.90 -8.41 -11.94
N ILE A 385 -5.79 -7.68 -12.04
CA ILE A 385 -5.51 -6.51 -11.19
C ILE A 385 -5.73 -5.24 -12.00
N ASN A 386 -6.48 -4.28 -11.46
CA ASN A 386 -6.68 -2.97 -12.08
C ASN A 386 -5.44 -2.07 -11.89
N GLN A 387 -5.44 -0.87 -12.49
CA GLN A 387 -4.28 0.03 -12.42
C GLN A 387 -3.92 0.47 -10.99
N THR A 388 -4.83 0.34 -10.02
CA THR A 388 -4.63 0.78 -8.63
C THR A 388 -4.35 -0.35 -7.64
N GLY A 389 -4.34 -1.60 -8.09
CA GLY A 389 -4.01 -2.78 -7.28
C GLY A 389 -5.23 -3.58 -6.80
N GLY A 390 -6.45 -3.12 -7.10
CA GLY A 390 -7.69 -3.82 -6.78
C GLY A 390 -7.93 -5.01 -7.73
N PRO A 391 -8.32 -6.19 -7.20
CA PRO A 391 -8.64 -7.34 -8.04
C PRO A 391 -10.06 -7.24 -8.61
N TYR A 392 -10.25 -7.78 -9.82
CA TYR A 392 -11.56 -7.85 -10.48
C TYR A 392 -11.65 -9.07 -11.42
N LEU A 393 -12.87 -9.46 -11.77
CA LEU A 393 -13.19 -10.44 -12.81
C LEU A 393 -13.87 -9.76 -14.00
N LYS A 394 -13.73 -10.35 -15.19
CA LYS A 394 -14.50 -9.99 -16.38
C LYS A 394 -14.96 -11.24 -17.10
N TYR A 395 -16.26 -11.31 -17.34
CA TYR A 395 -16.97 -12.35 -18.09
C TYR A 395 -17.45 -11.75 -19.41
N THR A 396 -17.11 -12.36 -20.55
CA THR A 396 -17.42 -11.84 -21.89
C THR A 396 -18.15 -12.88 -22.72
N GLY A 397 -18.73 -12.49 -23.87
CA GLY A 397 -19.41 -13.43 -24.76
C GLY A 397 -20.74 -13.95 -24.22
N GLY A 398 -21.49 -13.11 -23.49
CA GLY A 398 -22.88 -13.38 -23.13
C GLY A 398 -23.82 -13.37 -24.33
N GLY A 399 -25.12 -13.50 -24.06
CA GLY A 399 -26.17 -13.41 -25.08
C GLY A 399 -26.19 -12.05 -25.78
N MET A 400 -26.75 -12.01 -27.00
CA MET A 400 -26.81 -10.78 -27.78
C MET A 400 -27.78 -9.76 -27.18
N CYS A 401 -27.27 -8.56 -26.93
CA CYS A 401 -27.99 -7.45 -26.33
C CYS A 401 -28.95 -6.79 -27.33
N LYS A 402 -30.23 -6.69 -26.94
CA LYS A 402 -31.34 -6.21 -27.81
C LYS A 402 -31.16 -4.76 -28.31
N LYS A 403 -30.35 -3.93 -27.63
CA LYS A 403 -30.10 -2.50 -27.95
C LYS A 403 -29.02 -2.31 -29.02
N ASN A 404 -27.80 -2.79 -28.76
CA ASN A 404 -26.60 -2.45 -29.55
C ASN A 404 -26.10 -3.60 -30.45
N LYS A 405 -26.72 -4.79 -30.38
CA LYS A 405 -26.30 -6.04 -31.06
C LYS A 405 -24.93 -6.60 -30.65
N GLU A 406 -24.33 -6.08 -29.59
CA GLU A 406 -23.12 -6.64 -28.98
C GLU A 406 -23.47 -7.75 -27.96
N PRO A 407 -22.57 -8.71 -27.70
CA PRO A 407 -22.76 -9.69 -26.64
C PRO A 407 -22.62 -9.03 -25.25
N TRP A 408 -23.48 -9.41 -24.31
CA TRP A 408 -23.36 -8.96 -22.92
C TRP A 408 -22.01 -9.32 -22.29
N HIS A 409 -21.56 -8.47 -21.37
CA HIS A 409 -20.40 -8.74 -20.53
C HIS A 409 -20.62 -8.24 -19.09
N THR A 410 -20.01 -8.94 -18.13
CA THR A 410 -20.09 -8.63 -16.69
C THR A 410 -18.70 -8.34 -16.14
N VAL A 411 -18.59 -7.34 -15.27
CA VAL A 411 -17.40 -6.99 -14.50
C VAL A 411 -17.74 -7.14 -13.01
N ILE A 412 -16.91 -7.86 -12.25
CA ILE A 412 -17.04 -7.99 -10.80
C ILE A 412 -15.80 -7.37 -10.17
N GLU A 413 -15.93 -6.17 -9.63
CA GLU A 413 -14.86 -5.47 -8.92
C GLU A 413 -14.94 -5.78 -7.42
N PHE A 414 -13.82 -6.11 -6.78
CA PHE A 414 -13.81 -6.35 -5.34
C PHE A 414 -13.40 -5.08 -4.59
N VAL A 415 -14.12 -4.76 -3.50
CA VAL A 415 -13.89 -3.57 -2.67
C VAL A 415 -13.61 -4.03 -1.23
N CYS A 416 -12.59 -3.48 -0.57
CA CYS A 416 -12.27 -3.85 0.81
C CYS A 416 -13.42 -3.49 1.75
N GLY A 417 -13.95 -4.49 2.45
CA GLY A 417 -15.02 -4.32 3.42
C GLY A 417 -14.51 -3.81 4.76
N GLU A 418 -14.74 -2.54 5.07
CA GLU A 418 -14.49 -2.01 6.41
C GLU A 418 -15.45 -2.59 7.47
N GLN A 419 -15.07 -2.51 8.75
CA GLN A 419 -15.78 -3.16 9.87
C GLN A 419 -17.26 -2.74 10.07
N LYS A 420 -17.74 -1.73 9.34
CA LYS A 420 -19.13 -1.24 9.36
C LYS A 420 -19.78 -1.17 7.96
N MET A 421 -19.06 -1.51 6.90
CA MET A 421 -19.65 -1.59 5.56
C MET A 421 -20.49 -2.85 5.41
N GLU A 422 -21.63 -2.72 4.74
CA GLU A 422 -22.43 -3.84 4.26
C GLU A 422 -21.60 -4.72 3.32
N LYS A 423 -21.50 -6.01 3.62
CA LYS A 423 -20.69 -6.97 2.86
C LYS A 423 -21.53 -7.61 1.75
N GLY A 424 -20.91 -7.91 0.61
CA GLY A 424 -21.53 -8.58 -0.52
C GLY A 424 -21.63 -7.71 -1.78
N PRO A 425 -22.28 -8.24 -2.82
CA PRO A 425 -22.38 -7.58 -4.12
C PRO A 425 -23.51 -6.55 -4.22
N LYS A 426 -23.19 -5.40 -4.83
CA LYS A 426 -24.15 -4.40 -5.29
C LYS A 426 -23.97 -4.16 -6.79
N ILE A 427 -25.06 -4.05 -7.53
CA ILE A 427 -25.04 -3.62 -8.93
C ILE A 427 -24.80 -2.11 -8.96
N ILE A 428 -23.85 -1.70 -9.79
CA ILE A 428 -23.43 -0.30 -9.96
C ILE A 428 -23.94 0.23 -11.30
N GLU A 429 -24.00 -0.65 -12.30
CA GLU A 429 -24.44 -0.34 -13.67
C GLU A 429 -25.00 -1.63 -14.31
N ASN A 430 -26.10 -1.54 -15.06
CA ASN A 430 -26.62 -2.62 -15.93
C ASN A 430 -26.97 -2.12 -17.35
N THR A 431 -26.42 -0.98 -17.75
CA THR A 431 -26.71 -0.29 -19.02
C THR A 431 -25.84 -0.76 -20.18
N ASP A 432 -26.28 -0.45 -21.40
CA ASP A 432 -25.49 -0.59 -22.65
C ASP A 432 -24.66 -1.87 -22.78
N CYS A 433 -25.33 -3.00 -22.49
CA CYS A 433 -24.80 -4.35 -22.67
C CYS A 433 -23.62 -4.69 -21.72
N ARG A 434 -23.49 -3.93 -20.62
CA ARG A 434 -22.50 -4.06 -19.54
C ARG A 434 -23.20 -4.22 -18.19
N LEU A 435 -22.78 -5.19 -17.39
CA LEU A 435 -23.15 -5.32 -15.98
C LEU A 435 -21.92 -5.08 -15.10
N ILE A 436 -21.95 -4.10 -14.21
CA ILE A 436 -20.89 -3.87 -13.20
C ILE A 436 -21.43 -4.18 -11.81
N ILE A 437 -20.73 -5.06 -11.11
CA ILE A 437 -21.00 -5.45 -9.72
C ILE A 437 -19.79 -5.06 -8.88
N GLN A 438 -19.98 -4.27 -7.83
CA GLN A 438 -18.97 -4.07 -6.80
C GLN A 438 -19.28 -4.97 -5.60
N PHE A 439 -18.32 -5.83 -5.26
CA PHE A 439 -18.44 -6.84 -4.21
C PHE A 439 -17.59 -6.41 -3.00
N VAL A 440 -18.26 -5.95 -1.95
CA VAL A 440 -17.63 -5.58 -0.69
C VAL A 440 -17.21 -6.83 0.08
N THR A 441 -15.91 -7.03 0.30
CA THR A 441 -15.36 -8.24 0.94
C THR A 441 -14.08 -7.96 1.71
N ASP A 442 -13.90 -8.68 2.81
CA ASP A 442 -12.75 -8.52 3.72
C ASP A 442 -11.52 -9.26 3.17
N ALA A 443 -11.73 -10.22 2.25
CA ALA A 443 -10.71 -11.04 1.61
C ALA A 443 -9.76 -10.28 0.66
N ILE A 444 -9.97 -8.97 0.46
CA ILE A 444 -9.05 -8.09 -0.27
C ILE A 444 -8.50 -6.93 0.56
N CYS A 445 -8.81 -6.88 1.85
CA CYS A 445 -8.26 -5.85 2.74
C CYS A 445 -6.80 -6.19 3.10
N GLN A 446 -5.88 -5.26 2.82
CA GLN A 446 -4.47 -5.40 3.22
C GLN A 446 -4.29 -5.03 4.69
N ASP A 447 -3.36 -5.69 5.40
CA ASP A 447 -3.09 -5.51 6.84
C ASP A 447 -2.75 -4.07 7.26
N LYS A 448 -2.38 -3.21 6.31
CA LYS A 448 -2.03 -1.81 6.51
C LYS A 448 -3.01 -0.88 5.80
N GLN A 449 -4.26 -0.88 6.29
CA GLN A 449 -5.21 0.19 6.00
C GLN A 449 -4.62 1.57 6.36
N ILE A 450 -5.16 2.62 5.74
CA ILE A 450 -4.74 3.99 6.05
C ILE A 450 -5.16 4.42 7.45
N SER A 451 -4.19 5.01 8.16
CA SER A 451 -4.44 5.79 9.36
C SER A 451 -5.25 7.03 8.99
N CYS A 452 -6.48 7.10 9.51
CA CYS A 452 -7.28 8.33 9.51
C CYS A 452 -6.89 9.29 10.65
N GLN A 453 -5.85 8.91 11.41
CA GLN A 453 -5.26 9.67 12.51
C GLN A 453 -3.88 10.22 12.11
N THR A 454 -3.60 11.44 12.55
CA THR A 454 -2.27 12.07 12.46
C THR A 454 -1.99 12.90 13.72
N THR A 455 -0.75 13.35 13.92
CA THR A 455 -0.41 14.29 14.99
C THR A 455 -0.32 15.72 14.47
N ASN A 456 -0.80 16.68 15.26
CA ASN A 456 -0.64 18.11 14.99
C ASN A 456 0.86 18.52 14.91
N GLY A 457 1.18 19.69 14.36
CA GLY A 457 2.55 20.14 14.06
C GLY A 457 3.51 20.27 15.25
N THR A 458 3.00 20.28 16.48
CA THR A 458 3.79 20.25 17.73
C THR A 458 3.93 18.84 18.34
N PHE A 459 3.24 17.85 17.77
CA PHE A 459 3.09 16.46 18.25
C PHE A 459 2.28 16.25 19.54
N ASP A 460 1.78 17.31 20.19
CA ASP A 460 1.06 17.22 21.48
C ASP A 460 -0.41 16.73 21.37
N SER A 461 -0.97 16.68 20.17
CA SER A 461 -2.40 16.35 19.95
C SER A 461 -2.60 15.47 18.72
N ILE A 462 -3.50 14.49 18.83
CA ILE A 462 -3.93 13.62 17.74
C ILE A 462 -5.16 14.24 17.08
N ILE A 463 -5.13 14.34 15.76
CA ILE A 463 -6.26 14.68 14.91
C ILE A 463 -6.77 13.37 14.30
N ASP A 464 -8.03 13.04 14.55
CA ASP A 464 -8.68 11.82 14.07
C ASP A 464 -9.86 12.16 13.16
N LEU A 465 -9.78 11.81 11.87
CA LEU A 465 -10.87 11.98 10.91
C LEU A 465 -11.80 10.76 10.81
N THR A 466 -11.57 9.70 11.61
CA THR A 466 -12.46 8.53 11.69
C THR A 466 -13.95 8.90 11.89
N PRO A 467 -14.33 9.95 12.66
CA PRO A 467 -15.73 10.40 12.78
C PRO A 467 -16.37 10.94 11.49
N LEU A 468 -15.59 11.22 10.44
CA LEU A 468 -16.06 11.59 9.10
C LEU A 468 -16.18 10.41 8.13
N ILE A 469 -15.78 9.19 8.50
CA ILE A 469 -15.93 8.04 7.60
C ILE A 469 -17.41 7.66 7.50
N LYS A 470 -17.96 7.63 6.27
CA LYS A 470 -19.26 7.02 6.00
C LYS A 470 -19.10 5.56 5.60
N TYR A 471 -20.07 4.73 5.99
CA TYR A 471 -20.09 3.28 5.74
C TYR A 471 -21.36 2.80 5.01
N THR A 472 -22.36 3.67 4.92
CA THR A 472 -23.71 3.42 4.38
C THR A 472 -23.98 4.13 3.06
N ASP A 473 -23.30 5.25 2.84
CA ASP A 473 -23.54 6.26 1.82
C ASP A 473 -22.26 7.10 1.60
N ASN A 474 -22.30 8.09 0.72
CA ASN A 474 -21.15 8.96 0.40
C ASN A 474 -21.44 10.42 0.75
N TYR A 475 -20.42 11.27 0.84
CA TYR A 475 -20.62 12.72 0.80
C TYR A 475 -20.77 13.16 -0.66
N ILE A 476 -21.60 14.17 -0.90
CA ILE A 476 -21.65 14.89 -2.18
C ILE A 476 -21.04 16.27 -1.91
N ALA A 477 -19.97 16.62 -2.60
CA ALA A 477 -19.31 17.91 -2.42
C ALA A 477 -20.11 19.03 -3.07
N ASN A 478 -20.23 20.16 -2.36
CA ASN A 478 -20.71 21.40 -2.95
C ASN A 478 -19.66 21.95 -3.92
N ILE A 479 -20.08 22.73 -4.91
CA ILE A 479 -19.20 23.29 -5.94
C ILE A 479 -19.10 24.80 -5.74
N SER A 480 -17.89 25.36 -5.68
CA SER A 480 -17.71 26.82 -5.61
C SER A 480 -18.25 27.50 -6.86
N THR A 481 -18.83 28.68 -6.72
CA THR A 481 -19.39 29.48 -7.82
C THR A 481 -18.40 29.80 -8.92
N ASP A 482 -17.11 29.63 -8.65
CA ASP A 482 -15.97 29.95 -9.51
C ASP A 482 -15.69 28.82 -10.52
N ILE A 483 -16.10 27.58 -10.21
CA ILE A 483 -16.07 26.45 -11.14
C ILE A 483 -17.15 26.65 -12.22
N LYS A 484 -16.80 26.41 -13.48
CA LYS A 484 -17.67 26.60 -14.67
C LYS A 484 -17.67 25.35 -15.56
N GLY A 485 -18.44 25.40 -16.64
CA GLY A 485 -18.49 24.34 -17.66
C GLY A 485 -19.12 23.04 -17.15
N GLU A 486 -18.67 21.91 -17.71
CA GLU A 486 -19.19 20.57 -17.38
C GLU A 486 -18.86 20.13 -15.94
N ASN A 487 -17.73 20.59 -15.41
CA ASN A 487 -17.37 20.38 -14.00
C ASN A 487 -18.42 20.98 -13.05
N ALA A 488 -19.02 22.14 -13.39
CA ALA A 488 -20.10 22.74 -12.63
C ALA A 488 -21.47 22.04 -12.79
N LYS A 489 -21.61 21.09 -13.73
CA LYS A 489 -22.78 20.20 -13.89
C LYS A 489 -22.58 18.83 -13.25
N SER A 490 -21.35 18.50 -12.87
CA SER A 490 -21.00 17.20 -12.30
C SER A 490 -21.42 17.10 -10.83
N GLN A 491 -21.52 15.88 -10.32
CA GLN A 491 -21.55 15.61 -8.88
C GLN A 491 -20.22 14.96 -8.47
N TYR A 492 -19.73 15.30 -7.27
CA TYR A 492 -18.45 14.84 -6.74
C TYR A 492 -18.69 14.06 -5.45
N PHE A 493 -18.62 12.73 -5.55
CA PHE A 493 -18.84 11.81 -4.44
C PHE A 493 -17.53 11.56 -3.71
N ILE A 494 -17.53 11.65 -2.37
CA ILE A 494 -16.34 11.57 -1.52
C ILE A 494 -16.60 10.64 -0.32
N ASN A 495 -15.60 9.83 0.04
CA ASN A 495 -15.47 9.27 1.39
C ASN A 495 -14.11 9.64 1.99
N VAL A 496 -13.95 9.53 3.31
CA VAL A 496 -12.75 9.98 4.04
C VAL A 496 -11.90 8.78 4.44
N CYS A 497 -10.59 8.85 4.18
CA CYS A 497 -9.58 7.81 4.46
C CYS A 497 -9.87 6.40 3.90
N ARG A 498 -10.94 6.21 3.11
CA ARG A 498 -11.51 4.92 2.70
C ARG A 498 -12.16 5.02 1.30
N PRO A 499 -12.40 3.90 0.61
CA PRO A 499 -13.18 3.90 -0.63
C PRO A 499 -14.59 4.45 -0.45
N LEU A 500 -15.20 4.85 -1.56
CA LEU A 500 -16.63 5.12 -1.65
C LEU A 500 -17.44 3.87 -1.27
N VAL A 501 -18.60 4.08 -0.65
CA VAL A 501 -19.60 3.03 -0.45
C VAL A 501 -20.26 2.74 -1.81
N PRO A 502 -20.28 1.47 -2.28
CA PRO A 502 -20.84 1.15 -3.58
C PRO A 502 -22.33 1.49 -3.68
N GLN A 503 -22.69 2.22 -4.74
CA GLN A 503 -24.01 2.76 -4.99
C GLN A 503 -24.30 2.71 -6.50
N TYR A 504 -25.54 2.37 -6.87
CA TYR A 504 -25.96 2.36 -8.26
C TYR A 504 -25.82 3.76 -8.90
N GLY A 505 -25.28 3.81 -10.12
CA GLY A 505 -24.98 5.04 -10.84
C GLY A 505 -23.65 5.71 -10.49
N LEU A 506 -22.75 5.04 -9.75
CA LEU A 506 -21.37 5.50 -9.49
C LEU A 506 -20.33 4.55 -10.09
N SER A 507 -20.27 4.43 -11.42
CA SER A 507 -19.43 3.43 -12.13
C SER A 507 -17.93 3.75 -12.13
N CYS A 508 -17.46 4.59 -11.19
CA CYS A 508 -16.03 4.74 -10.91
C CYS A 508 -15.44 3.42 -10.37
N PRO A 509 -14.23 3.03 -10.80
CA PRO A 509 -13.68 1.72 -10.44
C PRO A 509 -13.52 1.52 -8.93
N GLY A 510 -13.80 0.29 -8.51
CA GLY A 510 -13.82 -0.15 -7.11
C GLY A 510 -12.54 0.21 -6.36
N GLY A 511 -12.70 0.77 -5.16
CA GLY A 511 -11.61 1.27 -4.34
C GLY A 511 -11.36 2.79 -4.44
N SER A 512 -11.94 3.47 -5.43
CA SER A 512 -11.87 4.95 -5.54
C SER A 512 -12.40 5.63 -4.27
N ALA A 513 -11.72 6.67 -3.77
CA ALA A 513 -12.18 7.47 -2.64
C ALA A 513 -12.95 8.73 -3.07
N ILE A 514 -12.71 9.21 -4.30
CA ILE A 514 -13.49 10.29 -4.93
C ILE A 514 -13.88 9.89 -6.35
N CYS A 515 -15.13 10.16 -6.70
CA CYS A 515 -15.71 9.96 -8.03
C CYS A 515 -16.39 11.26 -8.50
N GLN A 516 -15.99 11.76 -9.67
CA GLN A 516 -16.80 12.69 -10.45
C GLN A 516 -17.78 11.87 -11.29
N ALA A 517 -19.07 12.22 -11.27
CA ALA A 517 -20.08 11.65 -12.14
C ALA A 517 -20.94 12.75 -12.79
N THR A 518 -21.16 12.68 -14.11
CA THR A 518 -22.23 13.43 -14.78
C THR A 518 -23.48 12.55 -14.83
N ILE A 519 -24.59 13.06 -14.31
CA ILE A 519 -25.87 12.34 -14.27
C ILE A 519 -26.88 13.12 -15.11
N GLU A 520 -27.31 12.54 -16.23
CA GLU A 520 -28.41 13.08 -17.05
C GLU A 520 -29.62 12.15 -16.99
N ASN A 521 -30.81 12.71 -16.81
CA ASN A 521 -32.07 11.94 -16.78
C ASN A 521 -32.08 10.76 -15.77
N GLY A 522 -31.31 10.86 -14.69
CA GLY A 522 -31.16 9.81 -13.67
C GLY A 522 -30.20 8.68 -14.03
N LYS A 523 -29.42 8.80 -15.11
CA LYS A 523 -28.41 7.83 -15.54
C LYS A 523 -27.02 8.46 -15.58
N PRO A 524 -25.94 7.71 -15.32
CA PRO A 524 -24.60 8.20 -15.55
C PRO A 524 -24.34 8.37 -17.06
N GLU A 525 -23.67 9.46 -17.41
CA GLU A 525 -23.18 9.70 -18.78
C GLU A 525 -21.65 9.57 -18.84
N SER A 526 -20.94 10.05 -17.81
CA SER A 526 -19.51 9.81 -17.66
C SER A 526 -19.06 9.88 -16.19
N GLU A 527 -18.20 8.94 -15.79
CA GLU A 527 -17.57 8.91 -14.47
C GLU A 527 -16.04 8.93 -14.54
N LYS A 528 -15.40 9.62 -13.58
CA LYS A 528 -13.94 9.72 -13.46
C LYS A 528 -13.54 9.56 -12.00
N SER A 529 -12.63 8.62 -11.73
CA SER A 529 -12.00 8.51 -10.41
C SER A 529 -11.05 9.69 -10.23
N LEU A 530 -11.19 10.45 -9.15
CA LEU A 530 -10.29 11.57 -8.83
C LEU A 530 -9.21 11.17 -7.80
N GLY A 531 -9.15 9.88 -7.46
CA GLY A 531 -8.07 9.29 -6.68
C GLY A 531 -8.52 8.22 -5.69
N TYR A 532 -7.52 7.50 -5.18
CA TYR A 532 -7.65 6.37 -4.28
C TYR A 532 -7.07 6.71 -2.90
N PRO A 533 -7.55 6.05 -1.83
CA PRO A 533 -7.04 6.22 -0.50
C PRO A 533 -5.70 5.46 -0.39
N ASP A 534 -4.61 6.14 -0.78
CA ASP A 534 -3.24 5.59 -0.78
C ASP A 534 -2.28 6.28 0.21
N VAL A 535 -2.61 7.50 0.65
CA VAL A 535 -1.76 8.37 1.47
C VAL A 535 -2.47 8.69 2.79
N SER A 536 -1.78 8.48 3.91
CA SER A 536 -2.29 8.84 5.25
C SER A 536 -2.45 10.35 5.42
N LEU A 537 -3.29 10.74 6.38
CA LEU A 537 -3.50 12.14 6.77
C LEU A 537 -2.18 12.81 7.21
N THR A 538 -1.86 13.98 6.65
CA THR A 538 -0.67 14.77 7.00
C THR A 538 -1.06 16.14 7.54
N MET A 539 -0.09 16.81 8.20
CA MET A 539 -0.20 18.22 8.57
C MET A 539 0.70 19.06 7.67
N VAL A 540 0.15 20.10 7.06
CA VAL A 540 0.87 21.04 6.20
C VAL A 540 0.88 22.42 6.84
N ASN A 541 2.07 23.01 6.95
CA ASN A 541 2.22 24.36 7.47
C ASN A 541 1.91 25.38 6.38
N THR A 542 0.94 26.26 6.64
CA THR A 542 0.56 27.37 5.75
C THR A 542 0.88 28.71 6.41
N ALA A 543 0.82 29.81 5.65
CA ALA A 543 0.92 31.16 6.23
C ALA A 543 -0.19 31.46 7.27
N SER A 544 -1.31 30.71 7.23
CA SER A 544 -2.40 30.74 8.22
C SER A 544 -2.25 29.73 9.38
N GLY A 545 -1.10 29.05 9.51
CA GLY A 545 -0.86 27.97 10.48
C GLY A 545 -0.95 26.56 9.90
N SER A 546 -0.83 25.53 10.73
CA SER A 546 -0.89 24.12 10.31
C SER A 546 -2.32 23.69 9.97
N ARG A 547 -2.52 23.05 8.81
CA ARG A 547 -3.81 22.49 8.38
C ARG A 547 -3.69 20.99 8.16
N ALA A 548 -4.74 20.24 8.48
CA ALA A 548 -4.80 18.81 8.18
C ALA A 548 -5.15 18.62 6.70
N GLN A 549 -4.38 17.80 5.99
CA GLN A 549 -4.49 17.60 4.56
C GLN A 549 -4.48 16.11 4.21
N LEU A 550 -5.45 15.70 3.39
CA LEU A 550 -5.53 14.35 2.84
C LEU A 550 -5.35 14.42 1.31
N LYS A 551 -4.57 13.50 0.74
CA LYS A 551 -4.35 13.43 -0.71
C LYS A 551 -4.78 12.07 -1.25
N TYR A 552 -5.48 12.11 -2.38
CA TYR A 552 -5.84 10.93 -3.15
C TYR A 552 -5.18 10.99 -4.52
N LEU A 553 -4.58 9.89 -4.93
CA LEU A 553 -3.71 9.80 -6.11
C LEU A 553 -4.21 8.71 -7.05
N ARG A 554 -3.59 8.58 -8.23
CA ARG A 554 -3.82 7.47 -9.17
C ARG A 554 -5.27 7.36 -9.67
N GLY A 555 -5.96 8.48 -9.87
CA GLY A 555 -7.29 8.52 -10.49
C GLY A 555 -7.28 8.11 -11.96
N SER A 556 -8.35 8.47 -12.68
CA SER A 556 -8.42 8.37 -14.15
C SER A 556 -7.29 9.18 -14.82
N GLN A 557 -6.99 8.92 -16.09
CA GLN A 557 -5.98 9.69 -16.85
C GLN A 557 -6.32 11.20 -16.87
N CYS A 558 -5.33 12.09 -16.73
CA CYS A 558 -5.61 13.52 -16.78
C CYS A 558 -5.95 14.00 -18.21
N PRO A 559 -6.97 14.87 -18.40
CA PRO A 559 -7.28 15.48 -19.70
C PRO A 559 -6.14 16.34 -20.27
N ALA A 560 -5.42 17.08 -19.43
CA ALA A 560 -4.38 18.02 -19.84
C ALA A 560 -3.02 17.34 -20.12
N ASP A 561 -2.68 16.28 -19.38
CA ASP A 561 -1.45 15.50 -19.58
C ASP A 561 -1.72 14.00 -19.51
N LYS A 562 -1.54 13.33 -20.66
CA LYS A 562 -1.78 11.89 -20.85
C LYS A 562 -0.76 11.00 -20.12
N ASP A 563 0.41 11.51 -19.76
CA ASP A 563 1.41 10.76 -19.00
C ASP A 563 1.09 10.75 -17.48
N THR A 564 0.03 11.44 -17.04
CA THR A 564 -0.35 11.59 -15.62
C THR A 564 -1.78 11.10 -15.30
N GLN A 565 -2.07 10.98 -14.01
CA GLN A 565 -3.39 10.64 -13.48
C GLN A 565 -3.98 11.81 -12.67
N LEU A 566 -5.31 11.89 -12.65
CA LEU A 566 -6.08 12.77 -11.78
C LEU A 566 -5.75 12.50 -10.31
N SER A 567 -5.79 13.58 -9.53
CA SER A 567 -5.54 13.56 -8.09
C SER A 567 -6.45 14.56 -7.38
N SER A 568 -6.64 14.34 -6.08
CA SER A 568 -7.44 15.21 -5.22
C SER A 568 -6.69 15.58 -3.95
N GLN A 569 -6.95 16.79 -3.47
CA GLN A 569 -6.42 17.33 -2.22
C GLN A 569 -7.59 17.85 -1.39
N ILE A 570 -7.75 17.33 -0.16
CA ILE A 570 -8.75 17.79 0.80
C ILE A 570 -8.03 18.53 1.94
N ASN A 571 -8.32 19.81 2.10
CA ASN A 571 -7.86 20.65 3.20
C ASN A 571 -8.99 20.73 4.25
N PHE A 572 -8.71 20.33 5.49
CA PHE A 572 -9.67 20.45 6.58
C PHE A 572 -9.43 21.72 7.40
N SER A 573 -10.51 22.33 7.89
CA SER A 573 -10.47 23.52 8.77
C SER A 573 -11.45 23.36 9.94
N CYS A 574 -11.06 23.83 11.13
CA CYS A 574 -11.93 23.76 12.32
C CYS A 574 -13.08 24.76 12.20
N ALA A 575 -14.31 24.28 12.34
CA ALA A 575 -15.52 25.09 12.43
C ALA A 575 -16.55 24.40 13.35
N PRO A 576 -16.68 24.79 14.63
CA PRO A 576 -17.60 24.13 15.57
C PRO A 576 -19.08 24.17 15.13
N LYS A 577 -19.53 25.30 14.57
CA LYS A 577 -20.95 25.53 14.22
C LYS A 577 -21.48 24.72 13.03
N VAL A 578 -20.62 24.11 12.20
CA VAL A 578 -21.07 23.39 10.98
C VAL A 578 -21.16 21.87 11.16
N GLY A 579 -20.97 21.38 12.39
CA GLY A 579 -20.95 19.95 12.68
C GLY A 579 -19.86 19.23 11.88
N ARG A 580 -20.17 18.04 11.36
CA ARG A 580 -19.27 17.31 10.46
C ARG A 580 -18.96 18.06 9.16
N GLY A 581 -19.84 18.98 8.76
CA GLY A 581 -19.74 19.75 7.52
C GLY A 581 -19.85 18.89 6.26
N ASN A 582 -19.69 19.54 5.11
CA ASN A 582 -19.59 18.90 3.79
C ASN A 582 -18.40 19.50 3.03
N PRO A 583 -17.71 18.71 2.16
CA PRO A 583 -16.64 19.21 1.33
C PRO A 583 -17.14 20.21 0.28
N ILE A 584 -16.28 21.15 -0.10
CA ILE A 584 -16.53 22.14 -1.15
C ILE A 584 -15.39 22.07 -2.17
N LEU A 585 -15.68 21.71 -3.43
CA LEU A 585 -14.72 21.83 -4.53
C LEU A 585 -14.43 23.32 -4.79
N LYS A 586 -13.19 23.74 -4.53
CA LYS A 586 -12.75 25.14 -4.60
C LYS A 586 -11.97 25.47 -5.86
N ALA A 587 -11.08 24.59 -6.29
CA ALA A 587 -10.30 24.79 -7.51
C ALA A 587 -10.10 23.47 -8.26
N ILE A 588 -9.83 23.59 -9.56
CA ILE A 588 -9.30 22.51 -10.39
C ILE A 588 -8.04 23.06 -11.05
N THR A 589 -6.88 22.59 -10.59
CA THR A 589 -5.57 23.11 -10.96
C THR A 589 -5.00 22.28 -12.12
N HIS A 590 -4.77 22.96 -13.26
CA HIS A 590 -4.32 22.37 -14.53
C HIS A 590 -5.18 21.20 -15.05
N ASP A 591 -6.48 21.17 -14.74
CA ASP A 591 -7.42 20.06 -15.02
C ASP A 591 -7.03 18.68 -14.44
N CYS A 592 -5.91 18.57 -13.71
CA CYS A 592 -5.40 17.33 -13.12
C CYS A 592 -5.59 17.21 -11.60
N LEU A 593 -5.63 18.33 -10.88
CA LEU A 593 -5.70 18.36 -9.41
C LEU A 593 -7.00 19.01 -8.94
N TYR A 594 -7.83 18.25 -8.22
CA TYR A 594 -9.10 18.72 -7.65
C TYR A 594 -8.92 19.11 -6.19
N GLU A 595 -9.19 20.37 -5.85
CA GLU A 595 -8.88 20.93 -4.53
C GLU A 595 -10.16 21.25 -3.75
N PHE A 596 -10.35 20.53 -2.64
CA PHE A 596 -11.52 20.61 -1.78
C PHE A 596 -11.16 21.26 -0.44
N GLU A 597 -12.00 22.19 0.01
CA GLU A 597 -11.97 22.71 1.39
C GLU A 597 -13.13 22.10 2.20
N TRP A 598 -12.85 21.64 3.41
CA TRP A 598 -13.84 21.01 4.30
C TRP A 598 -13.78 21.65 5.70
N ALA A 599 -14.74 22.53 5.98
CA ALA A 599 -14.95 23.07 7.32
C ALA A 599 -15.68 22.04 8.18
N THR A 600 -15.15 21.69 9.36
CA THR A 600 -15.67 20.61 10.21
C THR A 600 -15.35 20.83 11.69
N ASN A 601 -16.23 20.35 12.58
CA ASN A 601 -16.01 20.35 14.02
C ASN A 601 -15.03 19.23 14.48
N VAL A 602 -14.83 18.19 13.66
CA VAL A 602 -14.07 16.99 14.04
C VAL A 602 -12.59 17.27 14.31
N ILE A 603 -11.99 18.27 13.64
CA ILE A 603 -10.60 18.67 13.88
C ILE A 603 -10.46 19.83 14.88
N CYS A 604 -11.54 20.27 15.51
CA CYS A 604 -11.47 21.33 16.50
C CYS A 604 -10.88 20.84 17.83
N PRO A 605 -10.07 21.68 18.52
CA PRO A 605 -9.63 21.37 19.88
C PRO A 605 -10.83 21.30 20.83
N THR A 606 -10.69 20.54 21.92
CA THR A 606 -11.71 20.46 22.96
C THR A 606 -11.92 21.82 23.62
N PHE A 607 -13.19 22.21 23.79
CA PHE A 607 -13.56 23.53 24.30
C PHE A 607 -14.08 23.45 25.73
N LYS A 608 -13.76 24.44 26.56
CA LYS A 608 -14.27 24.54 27.94
C LYS A 608 -15.57 25.34 27.93
N CYS A 609 -16.69 24.66 28.14
CA CYS A 609 -18.00 25.30 28.22
C CYS A 609 -18.23 25.87 29.63
N GLU A 610 -19.12 26.86 29.75
CA GLU A 610 -19.50 27.41 31.04
C GLU A 610 -20.61 26.58 31.71
N PHE A 611 -20.69 26.63 33.04
CA PHE A 611 -21.72 25.93 33.81
C PHE A 611 -22.46 26.90 34.75
N SER A 612 -23.75 27.12 34.48
CA SER A 612 -24.62 27.95 35.31
C SER A 612 -25.24 27.12 36.43
N LYS A 613 -24.66 27.18 37.63
CA LYS A 613 -25.22 26.56 38.84
C LYS A 613 -26.64 27.05 39.16
N LYS A 614 -26.95 28.31 38.81
CA LYS A 614 -28.26 28.94 39.08
C LYS A 614 -29.39 28.28 38.29
N TYR A 615 -29.11 27.76 37.10
CA TYR A 615 -30.08 27.13 36.20
C TYR A 615 -29.79 25.65 35.93
N CYS A 616 -28.77 25.09 36.58
CA CYS A 616 -28.16 23.78 36.28
C CYS A 616 -28.00 23.52 34.77
N SER A 617 -27.44 24.51 34.05
CA SER A 617 -27.27 24.47 32.60
C SER A 617 -25.80 24.59 32.17
N ILE A 618 -25.50 24.07 31.00
CA ILE A 618 -24.23 24.27 30.27
C ILE A 618 -24.47 25.35 29.21
N HIS A 619 -23.50 26.23 28.98
CA HIS A 619 -23.47 27.16 27.84
C HIS A 619 -22.22 26.91 26.99
N ASN A 620 -22.39 26.78 25.67
CA ASN A 620 -21.28 26.65 24.71
C ASN A 620 -21.22 27.86 23.76
N GLU A 621 -20.35 28.83 24.07
CA GLU A 621 -20.09 30.04 23.26
C GLU A 621 -19.75 29.70 21.79
N GLN A 622 -18.99 28.62 21.56
CA GLN A 622 -18.57 28.25 20.20
C GLN A 622 -19.71 27.82 19.28
N THR A 623 -20.82 27.34 19.83
CA THR A 623 -22.06 27.04 19.08
C THR A 623 -23.13 28.10 19.28
N ASP A 624 -23.07 28.88 20.37
CA ASP A 624 -24.14 29.76 20.87
C ASP A 624 -25.39 28.94 21.22
N SER A 625 -25.20 28.01 22.16
CA SER A 625 -26.22 27.01 22.54
C SER A 625 -26.16 26.68 24.02
N ASP A 626 -27.34 26.55 24.65
CA ASP A 626 -27.51 26.11 26.04
C ASP A 626 -28.07 24.68 26.13
N PHE A 627 -27.77 24.00 27.25
CA PHE A 627 -28.32 22.68 27.58
C PHE A 627 -28.68 22.62 29.06
N GLU A 628 -29.96 22.39 29.39
CA GLU A 628 -30.41 22.26 30.77
C GLU A 628 -30.22 20.81 31.29
N MET A 629 -29.46 20.66 32.38
CA MET A 629 -29.21 19.35 33.01
C MET A 629 -30.24 19.01 34.10
N SER A 630 -31.10 19.95 34.50
CA SER A 630 -32.05 19.83 35.63
C SER A 630 -32.79 18.50 35.66
N ASP A 631 -33.39 18.09 34.54
CA ASP A 631 -34.21 16.87 34.49
C ASP A 631 -33.38 15.59 34.44
N LEU A 632 -32.19 15.63 33.82
CA LEU A 632 -31.24 14.52 33.88
C LEU A 632 -30.73 14.30 35.32
N VAL A 633 -30.43 15.37 36.05
CA VAL A 633 -30.03 15.29 37.46
C VAL A 633 -31.16 14.77 38.33
N LYS A 634 -32.41 15.24 38.14
CA LYS A 634 -33.60 14.71 38.85
C LYS A 634 -33.86 13.23 38.56
N SER A 635 -33.67 12.80 37.30
CA SER A 635 -33.93 11.41 36.87
C SER A 635 -32.93 10.40 37.46
N ASN A 636 -31.75 10.85 37.90
CA ASN A 636 -30.70 10.00 38.43
C ASN A 636 -30.64 10.11 39.95
N THR A 637 -31.02 9.04 40.64
CA THR A 637 -31.04 9.01 42.11
C THR A 637 -29.69 9.39 42.73
N LYS A 638 -28.55 8.98 42.15
CA LYS A 638 -27.22 9.33 42.69
C LYS A 638 -26.88 10.81 42.48
N LEU A 639 -27.12 11.37 41.30
CA LEU A 639 -26.87 12.81 41.05
C LEU A 639 -27.82 13.70 41.88
N SER A 640 -29.06 13.26 42.10
CA SER A 640 -30.03 13.95 42.95
C SER A 640 -29.70 13.85 44.45
N GLU A 641 -29.32 12.67 44.95
CA GLU A 641 -28.85 12.47 46.33
C GLU A 641 -27.63 13.35 46.65
N MET A 642 -26.69 13.44 45.71
CA MET A 642 -25.45 14.23 45.84
C MET A 642 -25.63 15.72 45.53
N LYS A 643 -26.86 16.19 45.22
CA LYS A 643 -27.16 17.59 44.84
C LYS A 643 -26.22 18.13 43.74
N PHE A 644 -25.99 17.36 42.67
CA PHE A 644 -24.94 17.62 41.68
C PHE A 644 -24.86 19.08 41.15
N CYS A 645 -25.99 19.76 40.97
CA CYS A 645 -26.05 21.16 40.52
C CYS A 645 -25.45 22.16 41.53
N GLU A 646 -25.49 21.85 42.84
CA GLU A 646 -25.07 22.73 43.94
C GLU A 646 -23.57 22.64 44.26
N LEU A 647 -22.85 21.67 43.68
CA LEU A 647 -21.44 21.40 43.99
C LEU A 647 -20.52 22.60 43.69
N GLU A 648 -19.38 22.68 44.40
CA GLU A 648 -18.48 23.85 44.30
C GLU A 648 -17.79 23.98 42.95
N LYS A 649 -17.52 22.88 42.24
CA LYS A 649 -16.70 22.87 41.03
C LYS A 649 -17.34 22.04 39.93
N HIS A 650 -17.44 22.62 38.75
CA HIS A 650 -17.84 21.96 37.51
C HIS A 650 -16.85 22.35 36.43
N GLN A 651 -16.25 21.35 35.76
CA GLN A 651 -15.44 21.56 34.57
C GLN A 651 -16.15 20.88 33.40
N VAL A 652 -16.68 21.67 32.47
CA VAL A 652 -17.34 21.16 31.27
C VAL A 652 -16.37 21.17 30.11
N ILE A 653 -16.31 20.08 29.34
CA ILE A 653 -15.49 19.95 28.14
C ILE A 653 -16.37 19.47 26.98
N ALA A 654 -16.52 20.27 25.94
CA ALA A 654 -17.04 19.82 24.65
C ALA A 654 -15.93 19.11 23.85
N ASP A 655 -16.26 17.91 23.37
CA ASP A 655 -15.40 17.02 22.59
C ASP A 655 -16.12 16.71 21.27
N TYR A 656 -15.91 17.58 20.29
CA TYR A 656 -16.56 17.55 18.99
C TYR A 656 -16.23 16.28 18.19
N ALA A 657 -14.97 15.82 18.25
CA ALA A 657 -14.54 14.59 17.60
C ALA A 657 -15.28 13.35 18.13
N GLN A 658 -15.54 13.29 19.44
CA GLN A 658 -16.32 12.20 20.04
C GLN A 658 -17.84 12.46 20.05
N GLY A 659 -18.30 13.63 19.61
CA GLY A 659 -19.73 14.01 19.67
C GLY A 659 -20.29 14.01 21.08
N SER A 660 -19.51 14.48 22.07
CA SER A 660 -19.87 14.40 23.49
C SER A 660 -19.51 15.66 24.28
N VAL A 661 -20.29 15.93 25.33
CA VAL A 661 -19.98 16.95 26.35
C VAL A 661 -19.75 16.24 27.68
N LYS A 662 -18.64 16.54 28.35
CA LYS A 662 -18.16 15.85 29.56
C LYS A 662 -18.12 16.84 30.72
N VAL A 663 -18.95 16.63 31.74
CA VAL A 663 -19.01 17.44 32.95
C VAL A 663 -18.30 16.71 34.08
N PHE A 664 -17.21 17.28 34.57
CA PHE A 664 -16.45 16.77 35.71
C PHE A 664 -16.77 17.57 36.98
N SER A 665 -16.94 16.88 38.10
CA SER A 665 -17.12 17.47 39.43
C SER A 665 -16.54 16.54 40.50
N SER A 666 -16.49 16.98 41.77
CA SER A 666 -16.11 16.11 42.87
C SER A 666 -16.84 16.46 44.18
N ILE A 667 -17.00 15.44 45.03
CA ILE A 667 -17.67 15.51 46.33
C ILE A 667 -16.93 14.65 47.35
N LYS A 668 -16.96 15.03 48.64
CA LYS A 668 -16.41 14.20 49.71
C LYS A 668 -17.36 13.07 50.08
N GLU A 669 -16.85 11.85 50.01
CA GLU A 669 -17.57 10.61 50.22
C GLU A 669 -16.76 9.64 51.09
N LYS A 670 -17.34 8.50 51.46
CA LYS A 670 -16.69 7.51 52.33
C LYS A 670 -15.40 6.91 51.75
N CYS A 671 -15.20 6.97 50.43
CA CYS A 671 -13.98 6.52 49.76
C CYS A 671 -12.91 7.62 49.59
N GLY A 672 -13.20 8.88 49.96
CA GLY A 672 -12.34 10.04 49.72
C GLY A 672 -13.02 11.13 48.89
N ASP A 673 -12.25 11.91 48.15
CA ASP A 673 -12.78 12.87 47.17
C ASP A 673 -13.25 12.09 45.92
N MET A 674 -14.56 11.83 45.83
CA MET A 674 -15.15 11.07 44.72
C MET A 674 -15.19 11.90 43.44
N ASN A 675 -14.63 11.35 42.37
CA ASN A 675 -14.62 11.98 41.04
C ASN A 675 -15.91 11.64 40.29
N ILE A 676 -16.71 12.65 39.96
CA ILE A 676 -17.96 12.52 39.21
C ILE A 676 -17.70 12.94 37.76
N GLU A 677 -18.05 12.07 36.81
CA GLU A 677 -18.03 12.33 35.38
C GLU A 677 -19.42 12.07 34.79
N VAL A 678 -20.06 13.11 34.27
CA VAL A 678 -21.31 13.01 33.51
C VAL A 678 -21.00 13.20 32.03
N ARG A 679 -21.22 12.18 31.22
CA ARG A 679 -21.07 12.21 29.76
C ARG A 679 -22.42 12.40 29.09
N LEU A 680 -22.51 13.38 28.20
CA LEU A 680 -23.68 13.69 27.38
C LEU A 680 -23.29 13.44 25.92
N ASN A 681 -23.72 12.32 25.35
CA ASN A 681 -23.39 11.89 24.00
C ASN A 681 -24.54 12.21 23.04
N CYS A 682 -24.24 12.76 21.87
CA CYS A 682 -25.21 12.96 20.80
C CYS A 682 -25.64 11.59 20.21
N ASN A 683 -26.92 11.25 20.32
CA ASN A 683 -27.52 10.05 19.72
C ASN A 683 -28.99 10.31 19.33
N GLY A 684 -29.56 9.53 18.41
CA GLY A 684 -30.99 9.59 18.07
C GLY A 684 -31.88 9.02 19.19
N ASP A 685 -31.40 8.00 19.90
CA ASP A 685 -32.11 7.36 21.01
C ASP A 685 -31.80 8.06 22.35
N GLU A 686 -32.78 8.15 23.26
CA GLU A 686 -32.51 8.47 24.67
C GLU A 686 -32.17 7.21 25.46
N ARG A 687 -30.96 7.16 26.03
CA ARG A 687 -30.50 6.07 26.90
C ARG A 687 -29.70 6.63 28.07
N ASN A 688 -29.66 5.90 29.19
CA ASN A 688 -28.79 6.24 30.31
C ASN A 688 -28.11 5.00 30.90
N SER A 689 -26.98 5.23 31.55
CA SER A 689 -26.26 4.25 32.36
C SER A 689 -25.54 4.95 33.51
N THR A 690 -25.31 4.23 34.60
CA THR A 690 -24.59 4.74 35.79
C THR A 690 -23.73 3.64 36.38
N THR A 691 -22.43 3.90 36.44
CA THR A 691 -21.41 3.00 36.98
C THR A 691 -20.71 3.71 38.13
N LYS A 692 -20.86 3.16 39.34
CA LYS A 692 -20.18 3.63 40.55
C LYS A 692 -19.11 2.63 40.95
N ASP A 693 -17.90 3.11 41.19
CA ASP A 693 -16.78 2.33 41.69
C ASP A 693 -16.27 2.98 43.00
N ASP A 694 -16.62 2.38 44.13
CA ASP A 694 -16.18 2.84 45.46
C ASP A 694 -14.70 2.49 45.76
N THR A 695 -14.06 1.64 44.95
CA THR A 695 -12.62 1.30 45.09
C THR A 695 -11.72 2.29 44.36
N LEU A 696 -12.17 2.78 43.20
CA LEU A 696 -11.56 3.88 42.45
C LEU A 696 -12.11 5.26 42.84
N CYS A 697 -13.04 5.31 43.80
CA CYS A 697 -13.77 6.50 44.24
C CYS A 697 -14.28 7.36 43.06
N ARG A 698 -15.04 6.73 42.16
CA ARG A 698 -15.54 7.32 40.90
C ARG A 698 -17.01 7.04 40.67
N LEU A 699 -17.72 8.04 40.16
CA LEU A 699 -19.07 7.92 39.62
C LEU A 699 -19.03 8.34 38.14
N LEU A 700 -19.35 7.41 37.24
CA LEU A 700 -19.55 7.67 35.81
C LEU A 700 -21.04 7.56 35.50
N VAL A 701 -21.64 8.65 35.02
CA VAL A 701 -22.99 8.67 34.44
C VAL A 701 -22.86 8.95 32.95
N THR A 702 -23.50 8.15 32.10
CA THR A 702 -23.51 8.39 30.65
C THR A 702 -24.95 8.49 30.16
N TYR A 703 -25.26 9.59 29.49
CA TYR A 703 -26.50 9.83 28.77
C TYR A 703 -26.23 9.82 27.28
N GLU A 704 -27.08 9.13 26.53
CA GLU A 704 -27.26 9.30 25.09
C GLU A 704 -28.56 10.08 24.92
N THR A 705 -28.55 11.18 24.15
CA THR A 705 -29.74 12.01 23.92
C THR A 705 -29.59 12.84 22.64
N PRO A 706 -30.69 13.11 21.89
CA PRO A 706 -30.65 14.01 20.74
C PRO A 706 -30.48 15.47 21.15
N LYS A 707 -30.83 15.82 22.39
CA LYS A 707 -30.88 17.21 22.89
C LYS A 707 -29.50 17.87 23.01
N ILE A 708 -28.41 17.09 23.09
CA ILE A 708 -27.03 17.62 23.18
C ILE A 708 -26.39 17.83 21.79
N CYS A 709 -26.98 17.30 20.71
CA CYS A 709 -26.39 17.37 19.37
C CYS A 709 -26.20 18.82 18.88
N SER A 710 -27.18 19.70 19.11
CA SER A 710 -27.11 21.13 18.75
C SER A 710 -25.96 21.88 19.44
N MET A 711 -25.68 21.59 20.71
CA MET A 711 -24.54 22.13 21.46
C MET A 711 -23.17 21.72 20.90
N LEU A 712 -23.14 20.66 20.08
CA LEU A 712 -21.95 20.17 19.38
C LEU A 712 -21.93 20.56 17.89
N GLY A 713 -22.94 21.32 17.43
CA GLY A 713 -23.16 21.64 16.01
C GLY A 713 -23.61 20.44 15.15
N LEU A 714 -23.99 19.32 15.78
CA LEU A 714 -24.34 18.07 15.10
C LEU A 714 -25.85 17.98 14.81
N GLU A 715 -26.19 17.39 13.66
CA GLU A 715 -27.52 16.88 13.38
C GLU A 715 -27.82 15.64 14.25
N VAL A 716 -29.10 15.40 14.54
CA VAL A 716 -29.54 14.24 15.33
C VAL A 716 -29.45 12.96 14.47
N PRO A 717 -28.74 11.91 14.91
CA PRO A 717 -28.71 10.63 14.21
C PRO A 717 -30.09 9.99 14.09
N ALA A 718 -30.31 9.20 13.04
CA ALA A 718 -31.51 8.38 12.93
C ALA A 718 -31.61 7.39 14.11
N ALA A 719 -32.80 7.30 14.72
CA ALA A 719 -33.07 6.41 15.84
C ALA A 719 -32.92 4.93 15.44
N SER A 720 -32.57 4.08 16.40
CA SER A 720 -32.39 2.64 16.15
C SER A 720 -33.74 1.99 15.79
N PRO A 721 -33.83 1.13 14.75
CA PRO A 721 -35.04 0.36 14.52
C PRO A 721 -35.32 -0.54 15.72
N SER A 722 -36.54 -0.44 16.26
CA SER A 722 -36.92 -1.11 17.51
C SER A 722 -36.91 -2.63 17.35
N VAL A 723 -35.97 -3.31 18.01
CA VAL A 723 -35.91 -4.77 18.08
C VAL A 723 -37.11 -5.26 18.89
N THR A 724 -38.19 -5.60 18.19
CA THR A 724 -39.39 -6.17 18.79
C THR A 724 -39.10 -7.61 19.16
N THR A 725 -38.75 -7.86 20.42
CA THR A 725 -38.52 -9.21 20.94
C THR A 725 -39.78 -10.07 20.70
N PRO A 726 -39.69 -11.24 20.05
CA PRO A 726 -40.84 -12.10 19.85
C PRO A 726 -41.47 -12.48 21.19
N THR A 727 -42.74 -12.12 21.38
CA THR A 727 -43.50 -12.49 22.58
C THR A 727 -43.66 -14.01 22.60
N SER A 728 -43.35 -14.65 23.73
CA SER A 728 -43.66 -16.07 23.91
C SER A 728 -45.17 -16.28 23.78
N PRO A 729 -45.67 -17.17 22.90
CA PRO A 729 -47.07 -17.54 22.92
C PRO A 729 -47.42 -18.20 24.25
N GLU A 730 -48.51 -17.74 24.88
CA GLU A 730 -49.15 -18.49 25.97
C GLU A 730 -50.04 -19.61 25.41
N ASP A 731 -50.22 -20.66 26.21
CA ASP A 731 -50.80 -21.96 25.85
C ASP A 731 -52.35 -21.96 25.89
N PRO A 732 -53.07 -22.07 24.75
CA PRO A 732 -54.52 -22.15 24.71
C PRO A 732 -54.97 -23.61 24.74
N LYS A 733 -55.47 -24.08 25.89
CA LYS A 733 -55.97 -25.45 26.06
C LYS A 733 -57.29 -25.71 25.33
N ASP A 734 -57.25 -26.71 24.45
CA ASP A 734 -58.26 -27.76 24.20
C ASP A 734 -59.75 -27.42 24.38
N LYS A 735 -60.51 -27.51 23.26
CA LYS A 735 -61.78 -28.27 23.25
C LYS A 735 -62.25 -28.75 21.86
N THR A 736 -61.80 -29.96 21.51
CA THR A 736 -62.56 -31.12 20.96
C THR A 736 -63.69 -30.99 19.90
N SER A 737 -63.76 -32.01 19.01
CA SER A 737 -64.76 -32.35 17.97
C SER A 737 -64.84 -31.40 16.75
N GLY A 738 -64.94 -31.86 15.50
CA GLY A 738 -64.96 -33.25 14.97
C GLY A 738 -65.62 -33.33 13.58
N ASP A 739 -65.62 -34.40 12.76
CA ASP A 739 -64.88 -35.68 12.61
C ASP A 739 -65.15 -36.13 11.11
N ASP A 740 -64.69 -37.21 10.43
CA ASP A 740 -63.82 -38.39 10.67
C ASP A 740 -63.30 -38.94 9.28
N GLU A 741 -62.52 -40.04 9.26
CA GLU A 741 -62.11 -40.92 8.14
C GLU A 741 -61.17 -40.36 7.02
N GLU A 742 -60.24 -41.11 6.40
CA GLU A 742 -59.90 -42.56 6.48
C GLU A 742 -58.37 -42.86 6.30
N LYS A 743 -57.94 -44.03 6.82
CA LYS A 743 -56.83 -44.99 6.51
C LYS A 743 -55.81 -44.67 5.36
N THR A 744 -54.53 -45.10 5.35
CA THR A 744 -53.71 -46.05 6.17
C THR A 744 -52.19 -45.98 5.84
N SER A 745 -51.32 -46.40 6.78
CA SER A 745 -49.97 -47.06 6.61
C SER A 745 -48.86 -46.36 5.77
N GLY A 746 -47.55 -46.37 6.09
CA GLY A 746 -46.72 -47.03 7.12
C GLY A 746 -45.38 -47.49 6.50
N GLY A 747 -44.19 -47.51 7.14
CA GLY A 747 -43.73 -47.09 8.47
C GLY A 747 -42.21 -47.37 8.66
N MET A 748 -41.68 -47.15 9.89
CA MET A 748 -40.53 -47.79 10.62
C MET A 748 -39.32 -48.46 9.89
N SER A 749 -38.09 -48.59 10.44
CA SER A 749 -37.36 -48.01 11.60
C SER A 749 -35.86 -48.46 11.55
N ARG A 750 -35.11 -48.38 12.68
CA ARG A 750 -33.65 -48.64 12.87
C ARG A 750 -33.24 -50.13 13.02
N VAL A 751 -31.92 -50.35 13.19
CA VAL A 751 -31.16 -51.59 13.58
C VAL A 751 -30.83 -52.53 12.41
N GLY A 752 -29.66 -53.19 12.29
CA GLY A 752 -28.36 -53.08 13.00
C GLY A 752 -27.48 -54.36 12.93
N ILE A 753 -26.16 -54.21 13.17
CA ILE A 753 -25.15 -55.25 13.55
C ILE A 753 -24.53 -56.16 12.43
N VAL A 754 -23.24 -55.89 12.13
CA VAL A 754 -22.02 -56.75 12.00
C VAL A 754 -22.04 -58.11 11.26
N PHE A 755 -21.06 -58.33 10.34
CA PHE A 755 -20.04 -59.42 10.27
C PHE A 755 -19.39 -59.45 8.84
N ILE A 756 -18.11 -59.06 8.64
CA ILE A 756 -16.89 -59.91 8.48
C ILE A 756 -16.65 -60.40 7.01
N VAL A 757 -15.43 -60.45 6.40
CA VAL A 757 -14.04 -60.31 6.90
C VAL A 757 -13.02 -59.88 5.79
N LEU A 758 -11.94 -59.17 6.17
CA LEU A 758 -10.57 -58.99 5.56
C LEU A 758 -10.45 -58.74 4.02
N VAL A 759 -9.34 -58.25 3.42
CA VAL A 759 -7.89 -58.09 3.73
C VAL A 759 -7.49 -56.69 3.16
N VAL A 760 -6.62 -55.82 3.68
CA VAL A 760 -5.27 -55.95 4.26
C VAL A 760 -5.08 -54.96 5.41
N PHE A 761 -4.37 -55.36 6.49
CA PHE A 761 -3.63 -54.44 7.36
C PHE A 761 -2.37 -55.16 7.87
N GLY A 762 -1.23 -54.47 7.88
CA GLY A 762 0.03 -55.04 8.35
C GLY A 762 1.03 -53.94 8.74
N ALA A 763 1.47 -53.98 10.00
CA ALA A 763 2.44 -53.08 10.64
C ALA A 763 2.06 -51.59 10.76
N ILE A 764 2.33 -50.88 11.87
CA ILE A 764 2.71 -51.30 13.25
C ILE A 764 2.00 -50.33 14.21
N GLY A 765 1.33 -50.86 15.25
CA GLY A 765 0.95 -50.11 16.45
C GLY A 765 1.81 -50.58 17.61
N GLY A 766 2.66 -49.72 18.18
CA GLY A 766 3.73 -50.21 19.08
C GLY A 766 4.48 -49.18 19.92
N ILE A 767 3.93 -47.99 20.19
CA ILE A 767 4.60 -46.95 21.01
C ILE A 767 3.67 -46.45 22.12
N GLY A 768 3.02 -47.38 22.84
CA GLY A 768 2.05 -47.07 23.89
C GLY A 768 2.49 -47.35 25.34
N PHE A 769 3.56 -48.14 25.55
CA PHE A 769 3.81 -48.77 26.87
C PHE A 769 5.27 -48.81 27.35
N ALA A 770 6.16 -48.00 26.76
CA ALA A 770 7.60 -47.99 27.07
C ALA A 770 8.12 -46.65 27.63
N LEU A 771 7.37 -46.04 28.56
CA LEU A 771 7.80 -44.84 29.31
C LEU A 771 8.08 -45.18 30.78
N LYS A 772 9.23 -45.80 31.06
CA LYS A 772 9.66 -46.12 32.44
C LYS A 772 11.18 -46.12 32.65
N ASP A 773 11.88 -45.23 31.95
CA ASP A 773 13.34 -45.05 32.06
C ASP A 773 13.66 -43.53 32.08
N PRO A 774 14.35 -43.00 33.12
CA PRO A 774 14.68 -41.57 33.22
C PRO A 774 15.62 -41.05 32.12
N GLU A 775 16.64 -41.81 31.70
CA GLU A 775 17.77 -41.25 30.94
C GLU A 775 17.42 -40.88 29.50
N ARG A 776 16.35 -41.45 28.93
CA ARG A 776 15.86 -41.06 27.59
C ARG A 776 15.05 -39.76 27.58
N ARG A 777 14.71 -39.17 28.73
CA ARG A 777 13.85 -37.98 28.80
C ARG A 777 14.54 -36.68 28.39
N GLU A 778 15.86 -36.56 28.57
CA GLU A 778 16.61 -35.35 28.17
C GLU A 778 16.78 -35.22 26.65
N LYS A 779 17.02 -36.33 25.93
CA LYS A 779 17.29 -36.30 24.47
C LYS A 779 16.09 -35.91 23.59
N VAL A 780 14.90 -35.75 24.16
CA VAL A 780 13.70 -35.25 23.46
C VAL A 780 13.43 -33.77 23.77
N LEU A 781 13.93 -33.24 24.89
CA LEU A 781 13.73 -31.84 25.30
C LEU A 781 14.70 -30.85 24.63
N SER A 782 15.73 -31.34 23.95
CA SER A 782 16.73 -30.53 23.24
C SER A 782 16.24 -29.94 21.91
N LEU A 783 15.22 -30.53 21.27
CA LEU A 783 14.76 -30.12 19.93
C LEU A 783 13.72 -28.99 19.92
N ILE A 784 13.21 -28.55 21.08
CA ILE A 784 12.11 -27.55 21.15
C ILE A 784 12.42 -26.44 22.17
N ARG A 785 13.50 -25.67 21.97
CA ARG A 785 13.77 -24.45 22.77
C ARG A 785 14.53 -23.31 22.04
N ARG A 786 13.73 -22.32 21.60
CA ARG A 786 13.97 -20.85 21.64
C ARG A 786 15.17 -20.20 20.92
N LYS A 787 14.82 -19.24 20.06
CA LYS A 787 15.26 -17.81 20.00
C LYS A 787 16.71 -17.43 20.39
N ASN A 788 17.33 -16.74 19.41
CA ASN A 788 18.11 -15.50 19.53
C ASN A 788 19.57 -15.48 20.08
N THR A 789 20.30 -14.53 19.48
CA THR A 789 21.44 -13.72 19.99
C THR A 789 22.81 -14.37 20.21
N ASN A 790 23.76 -13.86 19.41
CA ASN A 790 25.15 -13.45 19.72
C ASN A 790 26.12 -14.43 20.42
N VAL A 791 27.36 -14.49 19.93
CA VAL A 791 28.57 -13.93 20.62
C VAL A 791 29.80 -13.96 19.66
N THR A 792 30.86 -13.24 20.01
CA THR A 792 31.99 -12.82 19.16
C THR A 792 33.34 -13.52 19.44
N TYR A 793 34.20 -13.53 18.40
CA TYR A 793 35.69 -13.59 18.41
C TYR A 793 36.46 -14.74 19.10
N SER A 794 37.31 -15.43 18.32
CA SER A 794 38.79 -15.33 18.47
C SER A 794 39.54 -15.92 17.25
N ARG A 795 40.85 -15.61 17.16
CA ARG A 795 41.88 -16.15 16.25
C ARG A 795 42.49 -17.48 16.80
N ASP A 796 43.38 -18.26 16.16
CA ASP A 796 44.44 -17.97 15.15
C ASP A 796 44.72 -19.12 14.13
N PHE A 797 45.59 -18.82 13.14
CA PHE A 797 46.27 -19.64 12.08
C PHE A 797 46.32 -21.19 12.23
N ASN A 798 46.24 -21.98 11.14
CA ASN A 798 47.28 -22.04 10.08
C ASN A 798 46.85 -22.70 8.73
N ASP A 799 47.64 -22.46 7.67
CA ASP A 799 47.61 -23.02 6.29
C ASP A 799 48.20 -24.47 6.22
N PRO A 800 48.28 -25.25 5.08
CA PRO A 800 48.55 -24.81 3.68
C PRO A 800 47.92 -25.59 2.46
N TYR A 801 47.62 -24.85 1.36
CA TYR A 801 47.82 -25.21 -0.09
C TYR A 801 47.22 -26.56 -0.68
N TYR A 802 47.15 -26.85 -2.00
CA TYR A 802 47.64 -26.25 -3.27
C TYR A 802 46.72 -26.67 -4.46
N SER A 803 46.77 -25.90 -5.57
CA SER A 803 46.52 -26.34 -6.98
C SER A 803 45.06 -26.58 -7.43
N ILE A 804 44.62 -26.18 -8.65
CA ILE A 804 45.26 -25.40 -9.74
C ILE A 804 44.37 -24.18 -10.03
#